data_AF-A0A9D2I9V2-F1
#
_entry.id   AF-A0A9D2I9V2-F1
#
_cell.length_a   1.000
_cell.length_b   1.000
_cell.length_c   1.000
_cell.angle_alpha   90.00
_cell.angle_beta   90.00
_cell.angle_gamma   90.00
#
_symmetry.space_group_name_H-M   'P 1'
#
loop_
_entity.id
_entity.type
_entity.pdbx_description
1 polymer ?
#
loop_
_entity_poly.entity_id
_entity_poly.type
_entity_poly.pdbx_seq_one_letter_code
_entity_poly.pdbx_strand_id
1 'polypeptide(L)'
;MKITMTETGSVPVSAGGFGLFFEDINYSLDGGLYAQMLENRNFEAKEVRGEKDRFTVQADGKYAWSAYPAEDSAALKVKDDRPLFVENPHYLRVEAKAAGAGIANKAYDGVYLKAGMRYKLSFWMRSYDYRAPVFAGVYAGGETAFEVKAKPRADGKWHKYEFTVRAKADYDRAQFRFTLSAAGTLHVDWFSLMPEDAALGVFRRDLVEMLQELKPGFLRFPGGCIVEGNTLSNRYLWKNSVGQTERRRHNWSRWAVHGACEENGFCTPYSHYGQTLGVGYYEYFLLCEYLGAKALPVLSVGIACQYMSSEVVPADDPALEVYIQEALDVVEFANGGKDTVWGRVRAEMGHPEPFGLEYLGIGNEQWEENGNEFYKRFELFERRIHEKYPAIKIIGTAGPTVDSPSHRDAWAWTRRNLQKNPDFVYATDEHFYVPPKWLYDNVNVYDSYPREGLVYAGEYAAHVAEAGAGKFNAPESNVWEGALAEAAFMTGMERNADVVVMKSYAPLLARLGYTQWSPDMIWFDGKSAFGSASYYVQKLYSLYTGDVSYPVRTDAPDVYASATSRGDLTFVKVVNAGDQAQTADVEADFPFGEMIRIVRMEGALSDYNTMEEPRRIAPAEVAPAAPATAELPPHSFQVLVFRK
;
A
#
# COMPACT_ATOMS: atom_id res chain seq x y z
N MET A 1 16.84 19.25 -32.34
CA MET A 1 15.90 18.14 -32.61
C MET A 1 14.48 18.69 -32.51
N LYS A 2 13.49 17.97 -33.04
CA LYS A 2 12.09 18.39 -33.07
C LYS A 2 11.17 17.47 -32.28
N ILE A 3 10.25 18.07 -31.55
CA ILE A 3 9.10 17.39 -30.94
C ILE A 3 7.85 17.88 -31.67
N THR A 4 7.25 17.02 -32.48
CA THR A 4 6.08 17.37 -33.30
C THR A 4 4.82 16.74 -32.70
N MET A 5 3.83 17.56 -32.39
CA MET A 5 2.50 17.15 -31.91
C MET A 5 1.47 17.27 -33.04
N THR A 6 0.52 16.35 -33.13
CA THR A 6 -0.56 16.42 -34.14
C THR A 6 -1.95 16.34 -33.51
N GLU A 7 -2.91 17.13 -33.99
CA GLU A 7 -4.30 17.08 -33.53
C GLU A 7 -5.02 15.82 -34.03
N THR A 8 -4.72 15.43 -35.27
CA THR A 8 -5.27 14.21 -35.88
C THR A 8 -4.76 12.98 -35.14
N GLY A 9 -5.68 12.13 -34.69
CA GLY A 9 -5.36 10.93 -33.90
C GLY A 9 -5.27 11.17 -32.40
N SER A 10 -5.66 12.36 -31.91
CA SER A 10 -5.81 12.60 -30.48
C SER A 10 -6.90 11.72 -29.85
N VAL A 11 -6.69 11.39 -28.57
CA VAL A 11 -7.55 10.48 -27.81
C VAL A 11 -7.92 11.09 -26.45
N PRO A 12 -9.10 10.77 -25.89
CA PRO A 12 -9.46 11.22 -24.55
C PRO A 12 -8.56 10.56 -23.51
N VAL A 13 -8.23 11.31 -22.45
CA VAL A 13 -7.54 10.79 -21.26
C VAL A 13 -8.58 10.49 -20.19
N SER A 14 -8.50 9.30 -19.60
CA SER A 14 -9.38 8.93 -18.48
C SER A 14 -9.12 9.82 -17.27
N ALA A 15 -10.13 10.58 -16.86
CA ALA A 15 -10.05 11.41 -15.66
C ALA A 15 -9.79 10.52 -14.42
N GLY A 16 -8.78 10.88 -13.62
CA GLY A 16 -8.41 10.10 -12.43
C GLY A 16 -7.72 8.77 -12.73
N GLY A 17 -7.19 8.56 -13.95
CA GLY A 17 -6.50 7.31 -14.32
C GLY A 17 -5.16 7.07 -13.60
N PHE A 18 -4.61 8.05 -12.88
CA PHE A 18 -3.45 7.86 -12.01
C PHE A 18 -3.90 7.52 -10.60
N GLY A 19 -3.53 6.35 -10.08
CA GLY A 19 -3.92 5.91 -8.75
C GLY A 19 -2.76 5.36 -7.92
N LEU A 20 -3.11 4.83 -6.75
CA LEU A 20 -2.19 4.18 -5.82
C LEU A 20 -2.54 2.70 -5.73
N PHE A 21 -1.51 1.88 -5.61
CA PHE A 21 -1.60 0.48 -5.19
C PHE A 21 -1.19 0.40 -3.72
N PHE A 22 -1.97 -0.28 -2.88
CA PHE A 22 -1.63 -0.44 -1.47
C PHE A 22 -1.87 -1.87 -0.98
N GLU A 23 -0.76 -2.50 -0.64
CA GLU A 23 -0.70 -3.76 0.09
C GLU A 23 0.14 -3.62 1.37
N ASP A 24 -0.20 -4.40 2.39
CA ASP A 24 0.53 -4.48 3.66
C ASP A 24 1.79 -5.36 3.53
N ILE A 25 2.75 -4.84 2.74
CA ILE A 25 4.13 -5.29 2.54
C ILE A 25 5.07 -4.27 3.17
N ASN A 26 6.31 -4.65 3.52
CA ASN A 26 7.37 -3.74 3.96
C ASN A 26 7.02 -2.94 5.22
N TYR A 27 6.14 -3.49 6.08
CA TYR A 27 5.59 -2.78 7.25
C TYR A 27 4.87 -1.47 6.83
N SER A 28 4.30 -1.45 5.63
CA SER A 28 3.63 -0.29 5.02
C SER A 28 2.37 0.12 5.78
N LEU A 29 1.67 -0.81 6.44
CA LEU A 29 0.49 -0.52 7.24
C LEU A 29 0.77 -0.66 8.73
N ASP A 30 0.88 -1.90 9.23
CA ASP A 30 1.23 -2.18 10.63
C ASP A 30 2.72 -1.88 10.86
N GLY A 31 3.00 -0.72 11.47
CA GLY A 31 4.34 -0.15 11.59
C GLY A 31 4.62 1.00 10.62
N GLY A 32 3.67 1.34 9.75
CA GLY A 32 3.80 2.38 8.74
C GLY A 32 2.63 3.35 8.73
N LEU A 33 1.77 3.24 7.72
CA LEU A 33 0.63 4.11 7.47
C LEU A 33 -0.39 4.04 8.61
N TYR A 34 -0.53 2.92 9.32
CA TYR A 34 -1.31 2.88 10.55
C TYR A 34 -0.52 3.53 11.69
N ALA A 35 -1.08 4.57 12.33
CA ALA A 35 -0.36 5.39 13.31
C ALA A 35 -0.16 4.72 14.68
N GLN A 36 -0.53 3.45 14.84
CA GLN A 36 -0.26 2.68 16.06
C GLN A 36 1.25 2.48 16.24
N MET A 37 1.77 2.93 17.38
CA MET A 37 3.21 2.91 17.65
C MET A 37 3.70 1.63 18.33
N LEU A 38 2.80 0.80 18.86
CA LEU A 38 3.16 -0.42 19.59
C LEU A 38 2.92 -1.67 18.74
N GLU A 39 3.95 -2.52 18.68
CA GLU A 39 3.93 -3.80 17.96
C GLU A 39 3.36 -4.91 18.85
N ASN A 40 2.67 -5.89 18.26
CA ASN A 40 2.03 -7.01 18.96
C ASN A 40 1.15 -6.55 20.14
N ARG A 41 0.29 -5.57 19.87
CA ARG A 41 -0.44 -4.82 20.90
C ARG A 41 -1.45 -5.62 21.74
N ASN A 42 -1.84 -6.78 21.23
CA ASN A 42 -2.88 -7.67 21.76
C ASN A 42 -2.39 -9.12 21.93
N PHE A 43 -1.06 -9.34 21.91
CA PHE A 43 -0.46 -10.64 22.20
C PHE A 43 -0.85 -11.78 21.24
N GLU A 44 -1.27 -11.46 20.01
CA GLU A 44 -1.68 -12.41 18.99
C GLU A 44 -0.58 -12.73 17.95
N ALA A 45 0.62 -12.18 18.13
CA ALA A 45 1.74 -12.43 17.24
C ALA A 45 2.00 -13.93 17.04
N LYS A 46 2.40 -14.26 15.82
CA LYS A 46 2.73 -15.61 15.38
C LYS A 46 4.09 -15.57 14.75
N GLU A 47 4.92 -16.56 15.03
CA GLU A 47 6.10 -16.84 14.22
C GLU A 47 5.68 -17.78 13.09
N VAL A 48 5.96 -17.39 11.86
CA VAL A 48 5.65 -18.17 10.66
C VAL A 48 6.92 -18.56 9.94
N ARG A 49 7.00 -19.84 9.59
CA ARG A 49 8.10 -20.45 8.86
C ARG A 49 7.55 -21.28 7.73
N GLY A 50 8.28 -21.38 6.64
CA GLY A 50 7.91 -22.31 5.57
C GLY A 50 8.19 -21.81 4.17
N GLU A 51 7.77 -22.63 3.23
CA GLU A 51 7.88 -22.41 1.78
C GLU A 51 6.60 -22.92 1.10
N LYS A 52 6.59 -22.94 -0.24
CA LYS A 52 5.42 -23.34 -1.02
C LYS A 52 4.78 -24.64 -0.48
N ASP A 53 3.47 -24.58 -0.23
CA ASP A 53 2.63 -25.67 0.31
C ASP A 53 3.00 -26.20 1.71
N ARG A 54 4.01 -25.63 2.39
CA ARG A 54 4.53 -26.13 3.67
C ARG A 54 4.78 -24.98 4.64
N PHE A 55 3.77 -24.61 5.41
CA PHE A 55 3.85 -23.55 6.42
C PHE A 55 3.68 -24.11 7.85
N THR A 56 4.52 -23.62 8.76
CA THR A 56 4.37 -23.79 10.21
C THR A 56 4.05 -22.45 10.83
N VAL A 57 2.92 -22.39 11.54
CA VAL A 57 2.44 -21.18 12.22
C VAL A 57 2.44 -21.46 13.71
N GLN A 58 3.30 -20.78 14.47
CA GLN A 58 3.44 -20.94 15.91
C GLN A 58 3.01 -19.67 16.63
N ALA A 59 2.17 -19.79 17.65
CA ALA A 59 1.83 -18.63 18.49
C ALA A 59 3.06 -18.17 19.28
N ASP A 60 3.35 -16.87 19.22
CA ASP A 60 4.41 -16.21 19.97
C ASP A 60 3.90 -14.87 20.53
N GLY A 61 2.89 -14.96 21.38
CA GLY A 61 2.22 -13.77 21.94
C GLY A 61 3.14 -12.86 22.77
N LYS A 62 4.35 -13.29 23.13
CA LYS A 62 5.34 -12.43 23.81
C LYS A 62 6.21 -11.63 22.85
N TYR A 63 6.14 -11.88 21.54
CA TYR A 63 6.91 -11.12 20.55
C TYR A 63 6.76 -9.61 20.77
N ALA A 64 7.85 -8.87 20.60
CA ALA A 64 7.96 -7.43 20.90
C ALA A 64 7.83 -7.01 22.38
N TRP A 65 7.54 -7.93 23.31
CA TRP A 65 7.44 -7.65 24.75
C TRP A 65 8.54 -8.36 25.55
N SER A 66 9.11 -7.67 26.53
CA SER A 66 10.11 -8.23 27.46
C SER A 66 9.83 -7.81 28.89
N ALA A 67 10.39 -8.57 29.85
CA ALA A 67 10.34 -8.17 31.27
C ALA A 67 11.25 -6.96 31.51
N TYR A 68 10.85 -6.09 32.43
CA TYR A 68 11.57 -4.87 32.78
C TYR A 68 11.69 -4.73 34.30
N PRO A 69 12.84 -4.28 34.86
CA PRO A 69 14.05 -3.82 34.17
C PRO A 69 15.01 -4.92 33.69
N ALA A 70 14.83 -6.16 34.16
CA ALA A 70 15.65 -7.31 33.80
C ALA A 70 14.76 -8.52 33.52
N GLU A 71 15.27 -9.54 32.82
CA GLU A 71 14.50 -10.72 32.43
C GLU A 71 13.85 -11.44 33.62
N ASP A 72 14.51 -11.46 34.76
CA ASP A 72 14.05 -12.13 35.98
C ASP A 72 13.18 -11.23 36.87
N SER A 73 13.01 -9.95 36.55
CA SER A 73 12.28 -8.99 37.38
C SER A 73 10.75 -9.18 37.33
N ALA A 74 10.23 -9.77 36.26
CA ALA A 74 8.83 -10.11 36.11
C ALA A 74 8.66 -11.42 35.34
N ALA A 75 7.70 -12.26 35.74
CA ALA A 75 7.32 -13.44 34.97
C ALA A 75 6.17 -13.10 34.02
N LEU A 76 6.35 -13.41 32.73
CA LEU A 76 5.40 -13.12 31.66
C LEU A 76 4.77 -14.40 31.14
N LYS A 77 3.44 -14.50 31.20
CA LYS A 77 2.70 -15.67 30.71
C LYS A 77 1.56 -15.22 29.79
N VAL A 78 1.58 -15.68 28.55
CA VAL A 78 0.43 -15.54 27.65
C VAL A 78 -0.65 -16.52 28.11
N LYS A 79 -1.88 -16.02 28.20
CA LYS A 79 -3.04 -16.75 28.71
C LYS A 79 -4.24 -16.47 27.81
N ASP A 80 -5.18 -17.40 27.80
CA ASP A 80 -6.37 -17.40 26.95
C ASP A 80 -7.66 -17.66 27.76
N ASP A 81 -7.55 -17.83 29.08
CA ASP A 81 -8.69 -18.07 29.95
C ASP A 81 -9.46 -16.78 30.25
N ARG A 82 -10.76 -16.78 29.90
CA ARG A 82 -11.66 -15.63 30.07
C ARG A 82 -11.08 -14.38 29.39
N PRO A 83 -10.90 -14.41 28.06
CA PRO A 83 -10.20 -13.35 27.34
C PRO A 83 -10.97 -12.03 27.37
N LEU A 84 -10.33 -10.94 26.96
CA LEU A 84 -11.03 -9.67 26.74
C LEU A 84 -12.07 -9.84 25.61
N PHE A 85 -11.68 -10.46 24.51
CA PHE A 85 -12.54 -10.85 23.38
C PHE A 85 -12.21 -12.27 22.92
N VAL A 86 -13.19 -13.00 22.39
CA VAL A 86 -12.97 -14.40 21.95
C VAL A 86 -12.28 -14.49 20.58
N GLU A 87 -12.38 -13.43 19.79
CA GLU A 87 -11.75 -13.33 18.46
C GLU A 87 -10.22 -13.21 18.53
N ASN A 88 -9.72 -12.57 19.60
CA ASN A 88 -8.31 -12.44 19.96
C ASN A 88 -8.17 -12.88 21.43
N PRO A 89 -8.07 -14.19 21.69
CA PRO A 89 -8.19 -14.73 23.03
C PRO A 89 -6.96 -14.46 23.93
N HIS A 90 -5.81 -14.10 23.38
CA HIS A 90 -4.58 -14.00 24.15
C HIS A 90 -4.49 -12.69 24.92
N TYR A 91 -4.05 -12.79 26.18
CA TYR A 91 -3.68 -11.65 27.01
C TYR A 91 -2.41 -11.96 27.81
N LEU A 92 -1.74 -10.93 28.32
CA LEU A 92 -0.52 -11.11 29.10
C LEU A 92 -0.80 -11.06 30.60
N ARG A 93 -0.47 -12.14 31.31
CA ARG A 93 -0.33 -12.15 32.77
C ARG A 93 1.08 -11.73 33.15
N VAL A 94 1.19 -10.60 33.82
CA VAL A 94 2.44 -10.02 34.32
C VAL A 94 2.51 -10.25 35.83
N GLU A 95 3.55 -10.95 36.28
CA GLU A 95 3.86 -11.16 37.69
C GLU A 95 5.14 -10.40 38.04
N ALA A 96 5.00 -9.19 38.56
CA ALA A 96 6.11 -8.34 38.99
C ALA A 96 6.65 -8.83 40.34
N LYS A 97 7.97 -9.04 40.44
CA LYS A 97 8.61 -9.52 41.68
C LYS A 97 8.88 -8.42 42.71
N ALA A 98 8.92 -7.17 42.27
CA ALA A 98 9.19 -6.00 43.11
C ALA A 98 8.51 -4.74 42.54
N ALA A 99 8.53 -3.66 43.30
CA ALA A 99 8.12 -2.34 42.81
C ALA A 99 9.01 -1.89 41.64
N GLY A 100 8.41 -1.31 40.61
CA GLY A 100 9.08 -0.86 39.38
C GLY A 100 9.30 -1.97 38.35
N ALA A 101 8.97 -3.23 38.65
CA ALA A 101 9.04 -4.31 37.68
C ALA A 101 7.76 -4.41 36.83
N GLY A 102 7.89 -4.93 35.61
CA GLY A 102 6.78 -5.08 34.67
C GLY A 102 7.24 -5.49 33.28
N ILE A 103 6.74 -4.80 32.26
CA ILE A 103 7.01 -5.09 30.85
C ILE A 103 7.47 -3.86 30.07
N ALA A 104 8.21 -4.10 29.01
CA ALA A 104 8.54 -3.12 27.98
C ALA A 104 8.14 -3.62 26.60
N ASN A 105 7.76 -2.71 25.70
CA ASN A 105 7.52 -3.01 24.28
C ASN A 105 8.63 -2.37 23.44
N LYS A 106 9.18 -3.14 22.50
CA LYS A 106 10.24 -2.65 21.59
C LYS A 106 9.69 -1.76 20.46
N ALA A 107 8.37 -1.72 20.25
CA ALA A 107 7.72 -1.08 19.11
C ALA A 107 8.32 -1.54 17.76
N TYR A 108 8.13 -0.78 16.70
CA TYR A 108 8.77 -1.03 15.41
C TYR A 108 10.17 -0.40 15.39
N ASP A 109 11.09 -0.86 16.25
CA ASP A 109 12.41 -0.21 16.53
C ASP A 109 12.33 1.09 17.34
N GLY A 110 11.42 1.10 18.32
CA GLY A 110 11.25 2.18 19.28
C GLY A 110 10.14 3.17 18.94
N VAL A 111 9.76 3.96 19.94
CA VAL A 111 8.72 4.98 19.88
C VAL A 111 9.37 6.33 19.58
N TYR A 112 8.84 7.02 18.58
CA TYR A 112 9.28 8.36 18.21
C TYR A 112 8.25 9.38 18.66
N LEU A 113 8.69 10.39 19.41
CA LEU A 113 7.83 11.43 19.96
C LEU A 113 8.31 12.80 19.50
N LYS A 114 7.36 13.73 19.32
CA LYS A 114 7.59 15.11 18.90
C LYS A 114 7.28 16.07 20.03
N ALA A 115 8.17 17.03 20.25
CA ALA A 115 8.04 18.04 21.29
C ALA A 115 6.69 18.75 21.19
N GLY A 116 5.97 18.81 22.31
CA GLY A 116 4.67 19.45 22.39
C GLY A 116 3.52 18.66 21.76
N MET A 117 3.75 17.55 21.04
CA MET A 117 2.68 16.74 20.47
C MET A 117 1.93 15.96 21.57
N ARG A 118 0.61 15.81 21.39
CA ARG A 118 -0.22 14.96 22.25
C ARG A 118 -0.35 13.56 21.65
N TYR A 119 -0.47 12.58 22.54
CA TYR A 119 -0.63 11.17 22.21
C TYR A 119 -1.78 10.57 23.02
N LYS A 120 -2.52 9.67 22.40
CA LYS A 120 -3.56 8.87 23.05
C LYS A 120 -2.95 7.53 23.45
N LEU A 121 -2.91 7.27 24.76
CA LEU A 121 -2.49 6.01 25.33
C LEU A 121 -3.73 5.28 25.88
N SER A 122 -3.91 4.02 25.52
CA SER A 122 -4.92 3.16 26.13
C SER A 122 -4.43 1.74 26.37
N PHE A 123 -5.02 1.07 27.34
CA PHE A 123 -4.81 -0.36 27.61
C PHE A 123 -5.97 -0.91 28.45
N TRP A 124 -6.14 -2.23 28.41
CA TRP A 124 -7.09 -2.95 29.26
C TRP A 124 -6.36 -3.66 30.39
N MET A 125 -6.97 -3.66 31.57
CA MET A 125 -6.45 -4.41 32.71
C MET A 125 -7.55 -5.24 33.38
N ARG A 126 -7.17 -6.42 33.85
CA ARG A 126 -7.94 -7.23 34.78
C ARG A 126 -7.11 -7.57 36.01
N SER A 127 -7.67 -7.32 37.18
CA SER A 127 -7.05 -7.67 38.46
C SER A 127 -8.01 -8.49 39.32
N TYR A 128 -7.48 -9.52 39.98
CA TYR A 128 -8.20 -10.25 41.03
C TYR A 128 -7.87 -9.68 42.41
N ASP A 129 -6.58 -9.52 42.72
CA ASP A 129 -6.11 -9.13 44.06
C ASP A 129 -5.22 -7.90 44.08
N TYR A 130 -4.54 -7.58 42.96
CA TYR A 130 -3.59 -6.48 42.91
C TYR A 130 -4.31 -5.12 42.91
N ARG A 131 -4.02 -4.28 43.91
CA ARG A 131 -4.69 -2.98 44.17
C ARG A 131 -3.75 -1.77 44.16
N ALA A 132 -2.45 -2.01 44.08
CA ALA A 132 -1.45 -0.95 44.06
C ALA A 132 -1.43 -0.27 42.67
N PRO A 133 -0.97 0.99 42.57
CA PRO A 133 -0.85 1.68 41.29
C PRO A 133 0.00 0.94 40.25
N VAL A 134 -0.29 1.20 38.98
CA VAL A 134 0.57 0.88 37.84
C VAL A 134 0.99 2.16 37.13
N PHE A 135 2.10 2.09 36.41
CA PHE A 135 2.64 3.19 35.62
C PHE A 135 2.83 2.74 34.17
N ALA A 136 2.34 3.53 33.23
CA ALA A 136 2.54 3.31 31.80
C ALA A 136 3.18 4.56 31.19
N GLY A 137 4.24 4.41 30.41
CA GLY A 137 5.01 5.57 29.95
C GLY A 137 5.99 5.24 28.85
N VAL A 138 6.59 6.30 28.30
CA VAL A 138 7.67 6.21 27.32
C VAL A 138 8.92 6.82 27.93
N TYR A 139 10.05 6.14 27.77
CA TYR A 139 11.32 6.47 28.41
C TYR A 139 12.47 6.40 27.41
N ALA A 140 13.40 7.35 27.45
CA ALA A 140 14.55 7.42 26.56
C ALA A 140 15.80 7.81 27.36
N GLY A 141 16.87 7.01 27.31
CA GLY A 141 18.15 7.38 27.93
C GLY A 141 18.11 7.69 29.45
N GLY A 142 17.14 7.12 30.19
CA GLY A 142 16.93 7.43 31.61
C GLY A 142 15.99 8.61 31.89
N GLU A 143 15.56 9.33 30.84
CA GLU A 143 14.54 10.36 30.91
C GLU A 143 13.14 9.76 30.74
N THR A 144 12.15 10.37 31.40
CA THR A 144 10.73 10.06 31.23
C THR A 144 10.10 11.05 30.26
N ALA A 145 9.78 10.59 29.05
CA ALA A 145 9.10 11.42 28.05
C ALA A 145 7.68 11.78 28.53
N PHE A 146 6.94 10.77 28.99
CA PHE A 146 5.72 10.90 29.76
C PHE A 146 5.47 9.62 30.56
N GLU A 147 4.67 9.74 31.62
CA GLU A 147 4.19 8.62 32.41
C GLU A 147 2.77 8.93 32.91
N VAL A 148 1.91 7.92 32.92
CA VAL A 148 0.57 7.96 33.50
C VAL A 148 0.46 6.96 34.63
N LYS A 149 -0.28 7.34 35.67
CA LYS A 149 -0.58 6.49 36.82
C LYS A 149 -2.03 6.01 36.72
N ALA A 150 -2.23 4.69 36.80
CA ALA A 150 -3.56 4.09 36.89
C ALA A 150 -3.69 3.24 38.15
N LYS A 151 -4.91 3.13 38.68
CA LYS A 151 -5.21 2.22 39.80
C LYS A 151 -6.09 1.07 39.29
N PRO A 152 -5.65 -0.19 39.37
CA PRO A 152 -6.43 -1.32 38.90
C PRO A 152 -7.67 -1.56 39.78
N ARG A 153 -8.74 -2.02 39.16
CA ARG A 153 -9.95 -2.52 39.83
C ARG A 153 -9.80 -4.02 40.08
N ALA A 154 -9.66 -4.40 41.34
CA ALA A 154 -9.53 -5.78 41.77
C ALA A 154 -10.93 -6.40 41.99
N ASP A 155 -11.66 -6.59 40.88
CA ASP A 155 -13.01 -7.14 40.81
C ASP A 155 -13.13 -8.33 39.82
N GLY A 156 -11.99 -8.78 39.26
CA GLY A 156 -11.93 -9.88 38.32
C GLY A 156 -12.46 -9.57 36.92
N LYS A 157 -12.75 -8.29 36.59
CA LYS A 157 -13.26 -7.87 35.28
C LYS A 157 -12.21 -7.08 34.49
N TRP A 158 -12.38 -7.05 33.18
CA TRP A 158 -11.60 -6.20 32.29
C TRP A 158 -12.13 -4.77 32.32
N HIS A 159 -11.22 -3.81 32.45
CA HIS A 159 -11.53 -2.38 32.39
C HIS A 159 -10.56 -1.66 31.45
N LYS A 160 -11.07 -0.74 30.65
CA LYS A 160 -10.27 0.13 29.78
C LYS A 160 -9.75 1.33 30.56
N TYR A 161 -8.51 1.73 30.29
CA TYR A 161 -7.87 2.93 30.81
C TYR A 161 -7.36 3.74 29.63
N GLU A 162 -7.66 5.04 29.61
CA GLU A 162 -7.35 5.93 28.49
C GLU A 162 -6.78 7.25 29.02
N PHE A 163 -5.75 7.75 28.34
CA PHE A 163 -5.02 8.95 28.71
C PHE A 163 -4.65 9.75 27.48
N THR A 164 -4.65 11.08 27.61
CA THR A 164 -3.98 11.97 26.66
C THR A 164 -2.74 12.54 27.34
N VAL A 165 -1.58 12.25 26.76
CA VAL A 165 -0.27 12.67 27.26
C VAL A 165 0.38 13.63 26.28
N ARG A 166 1.33 14.44 26.75
CA ARG A 166 2.10 15.36 25.89
C ARG A 166 3.58 15.07 26.03
N ALA A 167 4.28 14.89 24.91
CA ALA A 167 5.73 14.76 24.91
C ALA A 167 6.38 16.13 25.17
N LYS A 168 7.42 16.17 26.02
CA LYS A 168 8.10 17.41 26.42
C LYS A 168 9.21 17.84 25.45
N ALA A 169 9.81 16.87 24.78
CA ALA A 169 10.87 17.04 23.81
C ALA A 169 10.66 16.08 22.64
N ASP A 170 11.52 16.17 21.63
CA ASP A 170 11.65 15.13 20.64
C ASP A 170 12.37 13.93 21.28
N TYR A 171 11.85 12.73 21.08
CA TYR A 171 12.49 11.49 21.53
C TYR A 171 12.55 10.53 20.36
N ASP A 172 13.73 9.99 20.10
CA ASP A 172 13.97 9.00 19.06
C ASP A 172 14.21 7.63 19.70
N ARG A 173 13.65 6.57 19.11
CA ARG A 173 13.83 5.16 19.54
C ARG A 173 13.58 4.94 21.05
N ALA A 174 12.60 5.64 21.62
CA ALA A 174 12.25 5.52 23.03
C ALA A 174 11.52 4.19 23.32
N GLN A 175 11.54 3.75 24.58
CA GLN A 175 10.93 2.49 24.99
C GLN A 175 9.62 2.73 25.72
N PHE A 176 8.55 2.06 25.29
CA PHE A 176 7.30 1.99 26.06
C PHE A 176 7.45 1.00 27.21
N ARG A 177 7.01 1.37 28.41
CA ARG A 177 7.02 0.50 29.61
C ARG A 177 5.69 0.54 30.33
N PHE A 178 5.35 -0.58 30.95
CA PHE A 178 4.22 -0.75 31.86
C PHE A 178 4.70 -1.46 33.13
N THR A 179 4.67 -0.79 34.29
CA THR A 179 5.25 -1.28 35.55
C THR A 179 4.28 -1.25 36.72
N LEU A 180 4.52 -2.12 37.69
CA LEU A 180 3.73 -2.25 38.91
C LEU A 180 4.45 -1.55 40.07
N SER A 181 3.74 -0.77 40.88
CA SER A 181 4.32 -0.03 42.03
C SER A 181 4.63 -0.90 43.26
N ALA A 182 4.31 -2.19 43.19
CA ALA A 182 4.55 -3.19 44.22
C ALA A 182 4.56 -4.57 43.56
N ALA A 183 5.18 -5.56 44.20
CA ALA A 183 5.11 -6.95 43.75
C ALA A 183 3.66 -7.42 43.64
N GLY A 184 3.36 -8.25 42.63
CA GLY A 184 2.03 -8.79 42.42
C GLY A 184 1.75 -9.21 40.99
N THR A 185 0.52 -9.68 40.76
CA THR A 185 0.07 -10.16 39.45
C THR A 185 -1.04 -9.28 38.89
N LEU A 186 -0.94 -8.94 37.60
CA LEU A 186 -1.97 -8.24 36.85
C LEU A 186 -2.11 -8.82 35.44
N HIS A 187 -3.30 -8.78 34.87
CA HIS A 187 -3.54 -9.17 33.48
C HIS A 187 -3.74 -7.90 32.65
N VAL A 188 -3.08 -7.84 31.48
CA VAL A 188 -3.14 -6.69 30.57
C VAL A 188 -3.42 -7.15 29.15
N ASP A 189 -4.09 -6.30 28.38
CA ASP A 189 -4.47 -6.54 26.99
C ASP A 189 -4.64 -5.23 26.21
N TRP A 190 -4.59 -5.32 24.88
CA TRP A 190 -4.96 -4.30 23.92
C TRP A 190 -4.36 -2.91 24.19
N PHE A 191 -3.04 -2.83 24.14
CA PHE A 191 -2.32 -1.57 24.25
C PHE A 191 -2.49 -0.72 22.99
N SER A 192 -2.56 0.60 23.13
CA SER A 192 -2.51 1.52 21.99
C SER A 192 -1.78 2.79 22.39
N LEU A 193 -0.89 3.24 21.51
CA LEU A 193 -0.26 4.54 21.59
C LEU A 193 -0.30 5.15 20.20
N MET A 194 -1.09 6.20 20.03
CA MET A 194 -1.27 6.88 18.75
C MET A 194 -1.03 8.39 18.90
N PRO A 195 -0.38 9.03 17.93
CA PRO A 195 -0.26 10.48 17.91
C PRO A 195 -1.63 11.11 17.65
N GLU A 196 -1.93 12.23 18.30
CA GLU A 196 -3.23 12.88 18.17
C GLU A 196 -3.43 13.57 16.82
N ASP A 197 -2.34 13.88 16.11
CA ASP A 197 -2.38 14.45 14.76
C ASP A 197 -2.60 13.39 13.67
N ALA A 198 -2.77 12.10 14.01
CA ALA A 198 -3.11 11.05 13.06
C ALA A 198 -4.32 11.47 12.19
N ALA A 199 -4.17 11.41 10.88
CA ALA A 199 -5.25 11.72 9.94
C ALA A 199 -6.41 10.75 10.17
N LEU A 200 -7.62 11.30 10.30
CA LEU A 200 -8.84 10.55 10.64
C LEU A 200 -8.75 9.79 11.98
N GLY A 201 -7.76 10.11 12.83
CA GLY A 201 -7.47 9.36 14.05
C GLY A 201 -6.86 7.97 13.80
N VAL A 202 -6.45 7.66 12.58
CA VAL A 202 -6.02 6.33 12.14
C VAL A 202 -4.63 6.37 11.51
N PHE A 203 -4.43 7.27 10.55
CA PHE A 203 -3.30 7.20 9.64
C PHE A 203 -2.17 8.15 10.02
N ARG A 204 -0.94 7.71 9.81
CA ARG A 204 0.26 8.49 10.08
C ARG A 204 0.32 9.71 9.15
N ARG A 205 0.45 10.90 9.74
CA ARG A 205 0.22 12.19 9.07
C ARG A 205 1.15 12.43 7.88
N ASP A 206 2.46 12.28 8.08
CA ASP A 206 3.50 12.50 7.07
C ASP A 206 3.30 11.62 5.83
N LEU A 207 2.99 10.34 6.03
CA LEU A 207 2.74 9.41 4.92
C LEU A 207 1.47 9.77 4.15
N VAL A 208 0.36 10.07 4.83
CA VAL A 208 -0.88 10.48 4.15
C VAL A 208 -0.70 11.78 3.37
N GLU A 209 0.06 12.74 3.89
CA GLU A 209 0.34 14.00 3.19
C GLU A 209 1.10 13.75 1.89
N MET A 210 2.07 12.83 1.88
CA MET A 210 2.75 12.42 0.65
C MET A 210 1.78 11.75 -0.35
N LEU A 211 0.83 10.94 0.12
CA LEU A 211 -0.21 10.37 -0.75
C LEU A 211 -1.12 11.46 -1.34
N GLN A 212 -1.49 12.48 -0.56
CA GLN A 212 -2.30 13.61 -1.03
C GLN A 212 -1.59 14.42 -2.11
N GLU A 213 -0.27 14.59 -2.00
CA GLU A 213 0.53 15.31 -2.98
C GLU A 213 0.52 14.69 -4.39
N LEU A 214 0.27 13.38 -4.49
CA LEU A 214 0.12 12.66 -5.75
C LEU A 214 -1.23 12.90 -6.42
N LYS A 215 -2.23 13.43 -5.70
CA LYS A 215 -3.62 13.62 -6.15
C LYS A 215 -4.21 12.38 -6.87
N PRO A 216 -4.21 11.20 -6.20
CA PRO A 216 -4.64 9.97 -6.85
C PRO A 216 -6.13 10.01 -7.18
N GLY A 217 -6.49 9.51 -8.36
CA GLY A 217 -7.88 9.33 -8.77
C GLY A 217 -8.51 8.05 -8.22
N PHE A 218 -7.71 7.05 -7.85
CA PHE A 218 -8.17 5.84 -7.16
C PHE A 218 -7.11 5.26 -6.21
N LEU A 219 -7.55 4.39 -5.30
CA LEU A 219 -6.70 3.58 -4.42
C LEU A 219 -7.12 2.11 -4.53
N ARG A 220 -6.23 1.26 -5.05
CA ARG A 220 -6.34 -0.20 -5.04
C ARG A 220 -5.90 -0.76 -3.70
N PHE A 221 -6.75 -1.51 -3.02
CA PHE A 221 -6.48 -2.10 -1.70
C PHE A 221 -7.32 -3.36 -1.49
N PRO A 222 -7.06 -4.20 -0.48
CA PRO A 222 -5.79 -4.30 0.22
C PRO A 222 -4.80 -5.14 -0.61
N GLY A 223 -5.09 -5.41 -1.89
CA GLY A 223 -4.24 -6.22 -2.79
C GLY A 223 -2.80 -5.74 -2.78
N GLY A 224 -1.80 -6.50 -3.22
CA GLY A 224 -1.89 -7.66 -4.10
C GLY A 224 -1.91 -9.00 -3.37
N CYS A 225 -0.75 -9.63 -3.21
CA CYS A 225 -0.64 -11.01 -2.74
C CYS A 225 -1.33 -11.29 -1.39
N ILE A 226 -1.49 -10.29 -0.51
CA ILE A 226 -2.15 -10.50 0.79
C ILE A 226 -3.63 -10.87 0.66
N VAL A 227 -4.31 -10.48 -0.43
CA VAL A 227 -5.71 -10.85 -0.69
C VAL A 227 -5.84 -12.36 -0.88
N GLU A 228 -4.83 -12.98 -1.46
CA GLU A 228 -4.78 -14.41 -1.75
C GLU A 228 -4.34 -15.22 -0.52
N GLY A 229 -3.42 -14.66 0.28
CA GLY A 229 -2.76 -15.36 1.37
C GLY A 229 -1.78 -16.42 0.88
N ASN A 230 -1.07 -17.06 1.82
CA ASN A 230 -0.28 -18.26 1.52
C ASN A 230 -1.13 -19.53 1.54
N THR A 231 -2.29 -19.48 2.17
CA THR A 231 -3.29 -20.53 2.28
C THR A 231 -4.66 -19.86 2.22
N LEU A 232 -5.71 -20.59 1.89
CA LEU A 232 -7.08 -20.07 1.94
C LEU A 232 -7.49 -19.65 3.35
N SER A 233 -6.81 -20.18 4.38
CA SER A 233 -7.08 -19.88 5.79
C SER A 233 -6.53 -18.52 6.25
N ASN A 234 -5.47 -18.01 5.61
CA ASN A 234 -4.83 -16.73 5.95
C ASN A 234 -4.97 -15.65 4.88
N ARG A 235 -5.78 -15.88 3.85
CA ARG A 235 -6.21 -14.84 2.91
C ARG A 235 -6.80 -13.63 3.64
N TYR A 236 -6.79 -12.47 3.00
CA TYR A 236 -7.45 -11.28 3.56
C TYR A 236 -8.98 -11.44 3.54
N LEU A 237 -9.58 -11.70 4.70
CA LEU A 237 -11.04 -11.75 4.88
C LEU A 237 -11.55 -10.39 5.38
N TRP A 238 -12.05 -9.55 4.48
CA TRP A 238 -12.43 -8.16 4.79
C TRP A 238 -13.48 -8.03 5.89
N LYS A 239 -14.38 -9.02 6.04
CA LYS A 239 -15.40 -9.07 7.09
C LYS A 239 -14.81 -9.10 8.49
N ASN A 240 -13.58 -9.61 8.66
CA ASN A 240 -12.85 -9.58 9.93
C ASN A 240 -12.21 -8.20 10.22
N SER A 241 -12.21 -7.30 9.24
CA SER A 241 -11.57 -5.98 9.32
C SER A 241 -12.56 -4.84 9.62
N VAL A 242 -13.85 -5.14 9.78
CA VAL A 242 -14.91 -4.16 10.10
C VAL A 242 -15.50 -4.39 11.49
N GLY A 243 -16.23 -3.42 12.00
CA GLY A 243 -16.74 -3.39 13.37
C GLY A 243 -15.68 -2.94 14.38
N GLN A 244 -15.94 -3.23 15.66
CA GLN A 244 -15.10 -2.82 16.78
C GLN A 244 -13.66 -3.35 16.62
N THR A 245 -12.68 -2.44 16.67
CA THR A 245 -11.26 -2.76 16.44
C THR A 245 -10.72 -3.87 17.33
N GLU A 246 -11.11 -3.89 18.60
CA GLU A 246 -10.68 -4.89 19.59
C GLU A 246 -11.13 -6.32 19.25
N ARG A 247 -12.15 -6.47 18.39
CA ARG A 247 -12.72 -7.76 17.99
C ARG A 247 -12.22 -8.23 16.62
N ARG A 248 -11.39 -7.44 15.93
CA ARG A 248 -10.86 -7.78 14.61
C ARG A 248 -9.75 -8.82 14.77
N ARG A 249 -9.96 -10.00 14.19
CA ARG A 249 -9.08 -11.16 14.37
C ARG A 249 -7.71 -10.90 13.74
N HIS A 250 -6.64 -10.99 14.54
CA HIS A 250 -5.28 -10.92 14.04
C HIS A 250 -5.00 -12.02 13.00
N ASN A 251 -4.36 -11.63 11.91
CA ASN A 251 -3.90 -12.54 10.86
C ASN A 251 -2.37 -12.47 10.73
N TRP A 252 -1.74 -13.52 10.20
CA TRP A 252 -0.32 -13.44 9.85
C TRP A 252 -0.18 -12.99 8.39
N SER A 253 0.81 -12.16 8.09
CA SER A 253 0.96 -11.54 6.77
C SER A 253 1.55 -12.52 5.77
N ARG A 254 1.11 -12.43 4.50
CA ARG A 254 1.73 -13.20 3.41
C ARG A 254 3.22 -12.96 3.27
N TRP A 255 3.67 -11.79 3.71
CA TRP A 255 5.05 -11.34 3.61
C TRP A 255 5.93 -11.86 4.76
N ALA A 256 5.38 -12.55 5.76
CA ALA A 256 6.15 -13.14 6.86
C ALA A 256 7.15 -14.21 6.42
N VAL A 257 6.88 -14.89 5.30
CA VAL A 257 7.71 -15.97 4.75
C VAL A 257 8.43 -15.59 3.46
N HIS A 258 8.39 -14.31 3.07
CA HIS A 258 9.09 -13.87 1.86
C HIS A 258 10.61 -14.04 2.03
N GLY A 259 11.26 -14.72 1.09
CA GLY A 259 12.68 -15.07 1.13
C GLY A 259 13.06 -16.19 2.12
N ALA A 260 12.08 -16.90 2.70
CA ALA A 260 12.34 -18.12 3.46
C ALA A 260 12.84 -19.24 2.51
N CYS A 261 13.90 -19.94 2.91
CA CYS A 261 14.53 -21.01 2.15
C CYS A 261 15.24 -22.01 3.08
N GLU A 262 15.77 -23.10 2.53
CA GLU A 262 16.47 -24.11 3.32
C GLU A 262 17.68 -23.52 4.07
N GLU A 263 18.42 -22.61 3.43
CA GLU A 263 19.64 -22.00 3.98
C GLU A 263 19.38 -21.14 5.22
N ASN A 264 18.19 -20.55 5.35
CA ASN A 264 17.79 -19.76 6.53
C ASN A 264 16.85 -20.53 7.48
N GLY A 265 16.71 -21.85 7.31
CA GLY A 265 15.85 -22.67 8.16
C GLY A 265 14.36 -22.33 8.00
N PHE A 266 13.98 -21.84 6.82
CA PHE A 266 12.64 -21.39 6.45
C PHE A 266 12.12 -20.23 7.31
N CYS A 267 13.00 -19.38 7.85
CA CYS A 267 12.63 -18.19 8.61
C CYS A 267 13.40 -16.95 8.14
N THR A 268 12.82 -15.79 8.40
CA THR A 268 13.43 -14.49 8.05
C THR A 268 13.33 -13.53 9.23
N PRO A 269 14.01 -12.37 9.20
CA PRO A 269 13.81 -11.32 10.20
C PRO A 269 12.35 -10.84 10.32
N TYR A 270 11.50 -11.18 9.35
CA TYR A 270 10.11 -10.76 9.25
C TYR A 270 9.10 -11.89 9.55
N SER A 271 9.56 -13.05 10.06
CA SER A 271 8.70 -14.20 10.40
C SER A 271 7.57 -13.89 11.38
N HIS A 272 7.61 -12.76 12.09
CA HIS A 272 6.55 -12.30 12.99
C HIS A 272 5.60 -11.26 12.39
N TYR A 273 5.78 -10.91 11.11
CA TYR A 273 4.96 -9.89 10.46
C TYR A 273 3.51 -10.35 10.36
N GLY A 274 2.61 -9.51 10.86
CA GLY A 274 1.20 -9.81 11.03
C GLY A 274 0.33 -8.62 10.71
N GLN A 275 -0.96 -8.90 10.60
CA GLN A 275 -2.00 -7.94 10.26
C GLN A 275 -2.91 -7.81 11.46
N THR A 276 -2.84 -6.66 12.14
CA THR A 276 -3.69 -6.35 13.30
C THR A 276 -5.13 -6.08 12.89
N LEU A 277 -5.36 -5.80 11.60
CA LEU A 277 -6.61 -5.30 11.03
C LEU A 277 -7.10 -4.02 11.74
N GLY A 278 -6.20 -3.28 12.39
CA GLY A 278 -6.47 -1.96 12.96
C GLY A 278 -6.88 -0.95 11.89
N VAL A 279 -6.35 -1.12 10.68
CA VAL A 279 -6.89 -0.56 9.44
C VAL A 279 -7.50 -1.71 8.64
N GLY A 280 -8.80 -1.60 8.39
CA GLY A 280 -9.57 -2.51 7.56
C GLY A 280 -10.27 -1.76 6.43
N TYR A 281 -11.24 -2.44 5.80
CA TYR A 281 -11.95 -1.87 4.65
C TYR A 281 -12.62 -0.54 4.96
N TYR A 282 -13.23 -0.38 6.15
CA TYR A 282 -13.83 0.89 6.56
C TYR A 282 -12.80 2.03 6.56
N GLU A 283 -11.64 1.81 7.17
CA GLU A 283 -10.60 2.82 7.22
C GLU A 283 -10.01 3.10 5.82
N TYR A 284 -9.87 2.10 4.95
CA TYR A 284 -9.47 2.33 3.55
C TYR A 284 -10.49 3.18 2.79
N PHE A 285 -11.80 2.97 2.96
CA PHE A 285 -12.82 3.83 2.36
C PHE A 285 -12.72 5.27 2.86
N LEU A 286 -12.50 5.47 4.16
CA LEU A 286 -12.25 6.79 4.73
C LEU A 286 -10.99 7.45 4.16
N LEU A 287 -9.92 6.66 3.94
CA LEU A 287 -8.71 7.15 3.29
C LEU A 287 -9.00 7.59 1.85
N CYS A 288 -9.76 6.81 1.07
CA CYS A 288 -10.19 7.19 -0.27
C CYS A 288 -10.93 8.53 -0.28
N GLU A 289 -11.93 8.71 0.59
CA GLU A 289 -12.65 9.98 0.72
C GLU A 289 -11.71 11.14 1.09
N TYR A 290 -10.79 10.91 2.02
CA TYR A 290 -9.82 11.91 2.47
C TYR A 290 -8.81 12.32 1.37
N LEU A 291 -8.44 11.39 0.49
CA LEU A 291 -7.59 11.63 -0.67
C LEU A 291 -8.35 12.22 -1.87
N GLY A 292 -9.69 12.16 -1.86
CA GLY A 292 -10.51 12.46 -3.04
C GLY A 292 -10.42 11.39 -4.13
N ALA A 293 -10.03 10.17 -3.75
CA ALA A 293 -9.81 9.04 -4.64
C ALA A 293 -11.01 8.09 -4.64
N LYS A 294 -11.23 7.39 -5.76
CA LYS A 294 -12.17 6.27 -5.85
C LYS A 294 -11.58 5.02 -5.18
N ALA A 295 -12.42 4.27 -4.48
CA ALA A 295 -12.01 2.98 -3.90
C ALA A 295 -11.99 1.87 -4.96
N LEU A 296 -10.92 1.08 -4.97
CA LEU A 296 -10.78 -0.17 -5.73
C LEU A 296 -10.42 -1.32 -4.75
N PRO A 297 -11.40 -1.87 -4.00
CA PRO A 297 -11.20 -3.05 -3.19
C PRO A 297 -10.96 -4.29 -4.07
N VAL A 298 -10.02 -5.15 -3.69
CA VAL A 298 -9.64 -6.40 -4.38
C VAL A 298 -9.98 -7.61 -3.52
N LEU A 299 -10.67 -8.59 -4.12
CA LEU A 299 -11.27 -9.72 -3.41
C LEU A 299 -10.68 -11.05 -3.89
N SER A 300 -10.56 -12.00 -2.97
CA SER A 300 -10.09 -13.36 -3.26
C SER A 300 -11.12 -14.12 -4.10
N VAL A 301 -10.62 -14.90 -5.05
CA VAL A 301 -11.42 -15.75 -5.96
C VAL A 301 -11.37 -17.23 -5.57
N GLY A 302 -11.03 -17.55 -4.32
CA GLY A 302 -10.91 -18.94 -3.86
C GLY A 302 -9.64 -19.65 -4.34
N ILE A 303 -8.60 -18.90 -4.69
CA ILE A 303 -7.23 -19.39 -4.96
C ILE A 303 -6.30 -18.71 -3.96
N ALA A 304 -5.49 -19.50 -3.26
CA ALA A 304 -4.35 -18.97 -2.51
C ALA A 304 -3.26 -18.48 -3.47
N CYS A 305 -2.27 -17.72 -3.01
CA CYS A 305 -1.23 -17.21 -3.89
C CYS A 305 -0.50 -18.37 -4.59
N GLN A 306 -0.59 -18.46 -5.92
CA GLN A 306 -0.11 -19.61 -6.71
C GLN A 306 1.41 -19.83 -6.62
N TYR A 307 2.16 -18.78 -6.28
CA TYR A 307 3.59 -18.86 -5.95
C TYR A 307 3.85 -19.56 -4.61
N MET A 308 2.90 -19.51 -3.68
CA MET A 308 3.05 -19.98 -2.30
C MET A 308 2.21 -21.21 -1.98
N SER A 309 1.19 -21.52 -2.77
CA SER A 309 0.32 -22.65 -2.49
C SER A 309 -0.44 -23.14 -3.73
N SER A 310 -0.82 -24.41 -3.66
CA SER A 310 -1.70 -25.10 -4.57
C SER A 310 -3.15 -25.17 -4.04
N GLU A 311 -3.45 -24.52 -2.91
CA GLU A 311 -4.79 -24.51 -2.32
C GLU A 311 -5.78 -23.74 -3.20
N VAL A 312 -6.88 -24.42 -3.53
CA VAL A 312 -7.94 -23.89 -4.38
C VAL A 312 -9.28 -24.48 -3.95
N VAL A 313 -10.33 -23.66 -3.97
CA VAL A 313 -11.71 -24.14 -3.91
C VAL A 313 -12.12 -24.57 -5.32
N PRO A 314 -12.57 -25.82 -5.54
CA PRO A 314 -13.05 -26.26 -6.86
C PRO A 314 -14.20 -25.37 -7.35
N ALA A 315 -14.29 -25.10 -8.66
CA ALA A 315 -15.26 -24.12 -9.16
C ALA A 315 -16.72 -24.57 -9.01
N ASP A 316 -16.95 -25.90 -8.97
CA ASP A 316 -18.28 -26.50 -8.77
C ASP A 316 -18.61 -26.80 -7.30
N ASP A 317 -17.70 -26.50 -6.37
CA ASP A 317 -17.94 -26.70 -4.94
C ASP A 317 -18.83 -25.56 -4.40
N PRO A 318 -19.91 -25.86 -3.65
CA PRO A 318 -20.74 -24.85 -2.99
C PRO A 318 -19.96 -23.88 -2.08
N ALA A 319 -18.78 -24.26 -1.60
CA ALA A 319 -17.90 -23.40 -0.81
C ALA A 319 -17.43 -22.15 -1.59
N LEU A 320 -17.40 -22.18 -2.93
CA LEU A 320 -17.06 -21.01 -3.74
C LEU A 320 -18.05 -19.84 -3.50
N GLU A 321 -19.30 -20.15 -3.18
CA GLU A 321 -20.34 -19.13 -2.95
C GLU A 321 -19.97 -18.19 -1.78
N VAL A 322 -19.18 -18.65 -0.80
CA VAL A 322 -18.69 -17.79 0.29
C VAL A 322 -17.89 -16.60 -0.26
N TYR A 323 -17.05 -16.84 -1.27
CA TYR A 323 -16.19 -15.83 -1.87
C TYR A 323 -16.99 -14.89 -2.79
N ILE A 324 -17.94 -15.43 -3.56
CA ILE A 324 -18.87 -14.62 -4.37
C ILE A 324 -19.70 -13.72 -3.44
N GLN A 325 -20.23 -14.27 -2.35
CA GLN A 325 -21.01 -13.50 -1.38
C GLN A 325 -20.15 -12.42 -0.70
N GLU A 326 -18.86 -12.65 -0.45
CA GLU A 326 -17.94 -11.61 0.04
C GLU A 326 -17.82 -10.42 -0.92
N ALA A 327 -17.81 -10.65 -2.23
CA ALA A 327 -17.81 -9.60 -3.24
C ALA A 327 -19.17 -8.85 -3.29
N LEU A 328 -20.29 -9.56 -3.17
CA LEU A 328 -21.61 -8.92 -3.11
C LEU A 328 -21.82 -8.10 -1.82
N ASP A 329 -21.26 -8.59 -0.72
CA ASP A 329 -21.37 -7.99 0.60
C ASP A 329 -20.53 -6.73 0.72
N VAL A 330 -19.35 -6.66 0.09
CA VAL A 330 -18.54 -5.43 0.13
C VAL A 330 -19.21 -4.32 -0.69
N VAL A 331 -19.87 -4.65 -1.80
CA VAL A 331 -20.68 -3.68 -2.55
C VAL A 331 -21.87 -3.21 -1.70
N GLU A 332 -22.53 -4.11 -0.96
CA GLU A 332 -23.60 -3.71 -0.02
C GLU A 332 -23.07 -2.87 1.15
N PHE A 333 -21.88 -3.19 1.68
CA PHE A 333 -21.21 -2.42 2.72
C PHE A 333 -20.92 -1.00 2.24
N ALA A 334 -20.45 -0.84 1.00
CA ALA A 334 -20.10 0.47 0.48
C ALA A 334 -21.31 1.28 0.00
N ASN A 335 -22.28 0.63 -0.65
CA ASN A 335 -23.35 1.32 -1.38
C ASN A 335 -24.76 1.12 -0.80
N GLY A 336 -24.95 0.09 0.03
CA GLY A 336 -26.24 -0.23 0.62
C GLY A 336 -26.75 0.84 1.60
N GLY A 337 -28.07 0.97 1.70
CA GLY A 337 -28.69 1.82 2.72
C GLY A 337 -28.49 1.25 4.13
N LYS A 338 -28.67 2.10 5.16
CA LYS A 338 -28.50 1.71 6.58
C LYS A 338 -29.41 0.56 7.06
N ASP A 339 -30.43 0.19 6.30
CA ASP A 339 -31.37 -0.88 6.62
C ASP A 339 -30.94 -2.24 6.02
N THR A 340 -29.91 -2.28 5.16
CA THR A 340 -29.30 -3.53 4.69
C THR A 340 -28.34 -4.10 5.73
N VAL A 341 -27.92 -5.37 5.57
CA VAL A 341 -27.06 -6.02 6.56
C VAL A 341 -25.73 -5.29 6.67
N TRP A 342 -25.07 -5.06 5.54
CA TRP A 342 -23.74 -4.45 5.53
C TRP A 342 -23.76 -2.93 5.53
N GLY A 343 -24.81 -2.30 4.98
CA GLY A 343 -25.02 -0.87 5.11
C GLY A 343 -25.27 -0.44 6.56
N ARG A 344 -25.94 -1.29 7.36
CA ARG A 344 -26.06 -1.08 8.81
C ARG A 344 -24.71 -1.14 9.52
N VAL A 345 -23.85 -2.10 9.19
CA VAL A 345 -22.50 -2.19 9.78
C VAL A 345 -21.70 -0.92 9.49
N ARG A 346 -21.70 -0.43 8.24
CA ARG A 346 -21.07 0.85 7.87
C ARG A 346 -21.62 2.02 8.70
N ALA A 347 -22.95 2.10 8.83
CA ALA A 347 -23.61 3.16 9.60
C ALA A 347 -23.26 3.11 11.10
N GLU A 348 -23.22 1.92 11.71
CA GLU A 348 -22.84 1.71 13.12
C GLU A 348 -21.37 2.05 13.38
N MET A 349 -20.50 1.93 12.37
CA MET A 349 -19.10 2.36 12.43
C MET A 349 -18.92 3.88 12.30
N GLY A 350 -20.00 4.63 12.04
CA GLY A 350 -20.02 6.08 12.05
C GLY A 350 -20.19 6.73 10.67
N HIS A 351 -20.41 5.95 9.60
CA HIS A 351 -20.61 6.48 8.24
C HIS A 351 -21.94 5.98 7.65
N PRO A 352 -23.07 6.66 7.91
CA PRO A 352 -24.38 6.22 7.43
C PRO A 352 -24.56 6.38 5.92
N GLU A 353 -23.86 7.33 5.29
CA GLU A 353 -23.98 7.60 3.86
C GLU A 353 -23.22 6.55 3.03
N PRO A 354 -23.65 6.23 1.82
CA PRO A 354 -22.88 5.38 0.90
C PRO A 354 -21.51 5.99 0.55
N PHE A 355 -20.47 5.15 0.43
CA PHE A 355 -19.16 5.55 -0.10
C PHE A 355 -19.16 5.77 -1.61
N GLY A 356 -20.14 5.21 -2.35
CA GLY A 356 -20.21 5.33 -3.80
C GLY A 356 -19.14 4.52 -4.53
N LEU A 357 -18.98 3.26 -4.13
CA LEU A 357 -18.07 2.31 -4.77
C LEU A 357 -18.45 2.10 -6.24
N GLU A 358 -17.48 2.33 -7.12
CA GLU A 358 -17.61 2.13 -8.57
C GLU A 358 -16.83 0.92 -9.07
N TYR A 359 -15.63 0.66 -8.52
CA TYR A 359 -14.71 -0.35 -9.01
C TYR A 359 -14.61 -1.54 -8.06
N LEU A 360 -14.42 -2.74 -8.59
CA LEU A 360 -14.22 -3.94 -7.78
C LEU A 360 -13.19 -4.86 -8.46
N GLY A 361 -12.06 -5.11 -7.80
CA GLY A 361 -11.05 -6.06 -8.27
C GLY A 361 -11.44 -7.49 -7.91
N ILE A 362 -11.50 -8.37 -8.91
CA ILE A 362 -11.81 -9.78 -8.73
C ILE A 362 -10.55 -10.58 -9.06
N GLY A 363 -9.81 -10.97 -8.03
CA GLY A 363 -8.47 -11.50 -8.17
C GLY A 363 -7.39 -10.42 -8.25
N ASN A 364 -6.14 -10.86 -8.20
CA ASN A 364 -4.93 -10.02 -8.18
C ASN A 364 -3.98 -10.42 -9.32
N GLU A 365 -3.48 -11.65 -9.28
CA GLU A 365 -2.48 -12.17 -10.21
C GLU A 365 -2.79 -13.60 -10.61
N GLN A 366 -4.06 -13.98 -10.73
CA GLN A 366 -4.38 -15.37 -11.05
C GLN A 366 -4.17 -15.66 -12.53
N TRP A 367 -3.63 -16.85 -12.81
CA TRP A 367 -3.57 -17.40 -14.15
C TRP A 367 -4.15 -18.81 -14.16
N GLU A 368 -4.75 -19.21 -15.28
CA GLU A 368 -5.27 -20.56 -15.41
C GLU A 368 -4.12 -21.56 -15.55
N GLU A 369 -4.00 -22.46 -14.58
CA GLU A 369 -3.02 -23.55 -14.58
C GLU A 369 -3.53 -24.73 -13.75
N ASN A 370 -2.99 -25.92 -13.97
CA ASN A 370 -3.13 -27.08 -13.08
C ASN A 370 -4.58 -27.42 -12.68
N GLY A 371 -5.56 -27.13 -13.55
CA GLY A 371 -6.97 -27.38 -13.28
C GLY A 371 -7.57 -26.44 -12.22
N ASN A 372 -6.96 -25.29 -11.96
CA ASN A 372 -7.48 -24.30 -11.03
C ASN A 372 -8.70 -23.54 -11.55
N GLU A 373 -9.24 -23.83 -12.75
CA GLU A 373 -10.50 -23.30 -13.29
C GLU A 373 -10.71 -21.78 -13.09
N PHE A 374 -9.65 -20.97 -13.25
CA PHE A 374 -9.71 -19.52 -12.99
C PHE A 374 -10.71 -18.79 -13.91
N TYR A 375 -10.78 -19.15 -15.19
CA TYR A 375 -11.70 -18.49 -16.10
C TYR A 375 -13.16 -18.81 -15.78
N LYS A 376 -13.45 -20.09 -15.49
CA LYS A 376 -14.79 -20.56 -15.11
C LYS A 376 -15.31 -19.84 -13.87
N ARG A 377 -14.50 -19.74 -12.81
CA ARG A 377 -14.93 -19.03 -11.58
C ARG A 377 -15.06 -17.54 -11.80
N PHE A 378 -14.17 -16.89 -12.56
CA PHE A 378 -14.30 -15.46 -12.82
C PHE A 378 -15.63 -15.16 -13.53
N GLU A 379 -16.02 -15.97 -14.52
CA GLU A 379 -17.33 -15.87 -15.17
C GLU A 379 -18.50 -16.11 -14.20
N LEU A 380 -18.32 -16.88 -13.12
CA LEU A 380 -19.32 -16.98 -12.04
C LEU A 380 -19.37 -15.69 -11.22
N PHE A 381 -18.23 -15.15 -10.79
CA PHE A 381 -18.17 -13.89 -10.05
C PHE A 381 -18.79 -12.74 -10.83
N GLU A 382 -18.34 -12.53 -12.06
CA GLU A 382 -18.83 -11.48 -12.95
C GLU A 382 -20.35 -11.53 -13.07
N ARG A 383 -20.89 -12.69 -13.45
CA ARG A 383 -22.32 -12.87 -13.63
C ARG A 383 -23.09 -12.54 -12.35
N ARG A 384 -22.65 -13.09 -11.22
CA ARG A 384 -23.34 -12.91 -9.92
C ARG A 384 -23.27 -11.47 -9.41
N ILE A 385 -22.16 -10.78 -9.67
CA ILE A 385 -21.98 -9.37 -9.33
C ILE A 385 -22.89 -8.51 -10.22
N HIS A 386 -22.83 -8.64 -11.54
CA HIS A 386 -23.64 -7.81 -12.44
C HIS A 386 -25.14 -8.12 -12.38
N GLU A 387 -25.54 -9.35 -12.04
CA GLU A 387 -26.94 -9.69 -11.73
C GLU A 387 -27.51 -8.85 -10.58
N LYS A 388 -26.70 -8.53 -9.56
CA LYS A 388 -27.14 -7.76 -8.38
C LYS A 388 -26.80 -6.27 -8.48
N TYR A 389 -25.67 -5.94 -9.09
CA TYR A 389 -25.08 -4.59 -9.16
C TYR A 389 -24.54 -4.30 -10.57
N PRO A 390 -25.42 -4.08 -11.56
CA PRO A 390 -25.03 -3.94 -12.97
C PRO A 390 -24.16 -2.71 -13.28
N ALA A 391 -24.03 -1.76 -12.35
CA ALA A 391 -23.22 -0.55 -12.53
C ALA A 391 -21.78 -0.69 -11.98
N ILE A 392 -21.45 -1.78 -11.30
CA ILE A 392 -20.10 -2.01 -10.78
C ILE A 392 -19.16 -2.29 -11.95
N LYS A 393 -18.02 -1.59 -11.97
CA LYS A 393 -16.94 -1.79 -12.94
C LYS A 393 -15.98 -2.83 -12.38
N ILE A 394 -16.06 -4.05 -12.91
CA ILE A 394 -15.13 -5.13 -12.52
C ILE A 394 -13.75 -4.88 -13.13
N ILE A 395 -12.71 -5.01 -12.32
CA ILE A 395 -11.31 -5.06 -12.74
C ILE A 395 -10.86 -6.52 -12.73
N GLY A 396 -10.47 -7.03 -13.90
CA GLY A 396 -9.92 -8.38 -14.08
C GLY A 396 -8.40 -8.40 -13.94
N THR A 397 -7.77 -9.56 -14.11
CA THR A 397 -6.30 -9.74 -14.04
C THR A 397 -5.77 -10.52 -15.24
N ALA A 398 -4.59 -10.16 -15.72
CA ALA A 398 -3.85 -10.85 -16.79
C ALA A 398 -2.66 -11.68 -16.26
N GLY A 399 -2.67 -12.04 -14.97
CA GLY A 399 -1.61 -12.78 -14.31
C GLY A 399 -0.42 -11.92 -13.85
N PRO A 400 0.62 -12.54 -13.27
CA PRO A 400 1.68 -11.85 -12.53
C PRO A 400 2.74 -11.19 -13.41
N THR A 401 2.79 -11.54 -14.69
CA THR A 401 3.83 -11.06 -15.61
C THR A 401 3.29 -10.90 -17.03
N VAL A 402 3.67 -9.78 -17.67
CA VAL A 402 3.49 -9.55 -19.10
C VAL A 402 4.34 -10.50 -19.96
N ASP A 403 4.02 -10.57 -21.27
CA ASP A 403 4.72 -11.36 -22.29
C ASP A 403 4.75 -12.89 -22.10
N SER A 404 4.06 -13.41 -21.08
CA SER A 404 3.95 -14.84 -20.81
C SER A 404 2.84 -15.53 -21.63
N PRO A 405 2.87 -16.87 -21.80
CA PRO A 405 1.76 -17.61 -22.38
C PRO A 405 0.45 -17.40 -21.60
N SER A 406 0.49 -17.43 -20.27
CA SER A 406 -0.68 -17.18 -19.41
C SER A 406 -1.26 -15.79 -19.61
N HIS A 407 -0.42 -14.77 -19.76
CA HIS A 407 -0.86 -13.40 -20.06
C HIS A 407 -1.59 -13.31 -21.41
N ARG A 408 -1.05 -13.96 -22.45
CA ARG A 408 -1.72 -14.02 -23.77
C ARG A 408 -3.05 -14.76 -23.71
N ASP A 409 -3.11 -15.86 -22.98
CA ASP A 409 -4.34 -16.64 -22.80
C ASP A 409 -5.40 -15.84 -22.03
N ALA A 410 -5.00 -15.10 -20.99
CA ALA A 410 -5.89 -14.24 -20.22
C ALA A 410 -6.48 -13.12 -21.07
N TRP A 411 -5.69 -12.46 -21.91
CA TRP A 411 -6.19 -11.47 -22.87
C TRP A 411 -7.10 -12.06 -23.94
N ALA A 412 -6.76 -13.24 -24.47
CA ALA A 412 -7.60 -13.93 -25.45
C ALA A 412 -8.95 -14.34 -24.84
N TRP A 413 -8.96 -14.81 -23.60
CA TRP A 413 -10.19 -15.09 -22.85
C TRP A 413 -11.00 -13.82 -22.58
N THR A 414 -10.35 -12.77 -22.07
CA THR A 414 -11.01 -11.49 -21.74
C THR A 414 -11.69 -10.88 -22.97
N ARG A 415 -10.97 -10.75 -24.09
CA ARG A 415 -11.53 -10.19 -25.34
C ARG A 415 -12.69 -11.01 -25.88
N ARG A 416 -12.60 -12.35 -25.83
CA ARG A 416 -13.72 -13.23 -26.24
C ARG A 416 -14.98 -13.02 -25.41
N ASN A 417 -14.85 -12.68 -24.12
CA ASN A 417 -16.00 -12.39 -23.28
C ASN A 417 -16.50 -10.96 -23.43
N LEU A 418 -15.63 -9.97 -23.66
CA LEU A 418 -16.03 -8.60 -24.02
C LEU A 418 -16.85 -8.54 -25.31
N GLN A 419 -16.55 -9.39 -26.30
CA GLN A 419 -17.35 -9.53 -27.52
C GLN A 419 -18.79 -10.00 -27.26
N LYS A 420 -19.02 -10.75 -26.18
CA LYS A 420 -20.35 -11.25 -25.79
C LYS A 420 -21.06 -10.29 -24.85
N ASN A 421 -20.33 -9.70 -23.92
CA ASN A 421 -20.78 -8.75 -22.92
C ASN A 421 -19.76 -7.62 -22.78
N PRO A 422 -20.02 -6.42 -23.35
CA PRO A 422 -19.11 -5.27 -23.23
C PRO A 422 -18.83 -4.84 -21.79
N ASP A 423 -19.73 -5.17 -20.86
CA ASP A 423 -19.58 -4.85 -19.44
C ASP A 423 -18.86 -5.95 -18.65
N PHE A 424 -18.37 -7.02 -19.29
CA PHE A 424 -17.74 -8.18 -18.62
C PHE A 424 -16.60 -7.76 -17.66
N VAL A 425 -15.71 -6.91 -18.12
CA VAL A 425 -14.71 -6.21 -17.30
C VAL A 425 -14.56 -4.78 -17.81
N TYR A 426 -14.35 -3.84 -16.90
CA TYR A 426 -14.02 -2.46 -17.27
C TYR A 426 -12.58 -2.36 -17.77
N ALA A 427 -11.63 -2.94 -17.02
CA ALA A 427 -10.22 -2.99 -17.41
C ALA A 427 -9.56 -4.28 -16.89
N THR A 428 -8.50 -4.69 -17.56
CA THR A 428 -7.68 -5.84 -17.18
C THR A 428 -6.38 -5.37 -16.55
N ASP A 429 -6.07 -5.87 -15.35
CA ASP A 429 -4.88 -5.56 -14.59
C ASP A 429 -3.64 -6.28 -15.15
N GLU A 430 -2.61 -5.51 -15.49
CA GLU A 430 -1.32 -5.98 -15.99
C GLU A 430 -0.21 -5.60 -15.01
N HIS A 431 0.64 -6.58 -14.69
CA HIS A 431 1.74 -6.41 -13.76
C HIS A 431 3.11 -6.63 -14.45
N PHE A 432 4.07 -5.75 -14.19
CA PHE A 432 5.42 -5.88 -14.74
C PHE A 432 6.49 -5.22 -13.85
N TYR A 433 7.32 -6.08 -13.26
CA TYR A 433 8.54 -5.73 -12.53
C TYR A 433 9.74 -6.09 -13.39
N VAL A 434 10.29 -5.11 -14.12
CA VAL A 434 11.13 -5.35 -15.30
C VAL A 434 12.38 -4.48 -15.33
N PRO A 435 13.49 -4.91 -15.96
CA PRO A 435 14.68 -4.08 -16.08
C PRO A 435 14.43 -2.77 -16.85
N PRO A 436 15.16 -1.66 -16.58
CA PRO A 436 15.04 -0.40 -17.31
C PRO A 436 15.09 -0.56 -18.84
N LYS A 437 15.96 -1.44 -19.33
CA LYS A 437 16.06 -1.74 -20.75
C LYS A 437 14.74 -2.22 -21.36
N TRP A 438 13.99 -3.09 -20.66
CA TRP A 438 12.70 -3.58 -21.15
C TRP A 438 11.72 -2.41 -21.30
N LEU A 439 11.70 -1.47 -20.36
CA LEU A 439 10.83 -0.28 -20.43
C LEU A 439 11.15 0.59 -21.65
N TYR A 440 12.43 0.85 -21.92
CA TYR A 440 12.85 1.59 -23.12
C TYR A 440 12.50 0.86 -24.43
N ASP A 441 12.70 -0.46 -24.47
CA ASP A 441 12.39 -1.27 -25.66
C ASP A 441 10.87 -1.37 -25.91
N ASN A 442 10.04 -1.17 -24.88
CA ASN A 442 8.58 -1.36 -24.92
C ASN A 442 7.76 -0.06 -24.79
N VAL A 443 8.37 1.12 -24.97
CA VAL A 443 7.64 2.41 -24.95
C VAL A 443 6.47 2.51 -25.95
N ASN A 444 6.42 1.62 -26.94
CA ASN A 444 5.37 1.58 -27.97
C ASN A 444 4.49 0.31 -27.88
N VAL A 445 4.56 -0.46 -26.78
CA VAL A 445 3.85 -1.75 -26.67
C VAL A 445 2.34 -1.60 -26.88
N TYR A 446 1.74 -0.58 -26.28
CA TYR A 446 0.29 -0.32 -26.36
C TYR A 446 -0.17 0.29 -27.70
N ASP A 447 0.75 0.80 -28.53
CA ASP A 447 0.41 1.34 -29.86
C ASP A 447 -0.22 0.26 -30.74
N SER A 448 0.17 -1.00 -30.52
CA SER A 448 -0.33 -2.16 -31.27
C SER A 448 -1.49 -2.89 -30.60
N TYR A 449 -1.87 -2.51 -29.38
CA TYR A 449 -2.95 -3.20 -28.65
C TYR A 449 -4.29 -3.00 -29.37
N PRO A 450 -5.12 -4.06 -29.50
CA PRO A 450 -6.50 -3.92 -29.91
C PRO A 450 -7.22 -2.91 -29.01
N ARG A 451 -8.05 -2.04 -29.58
CA ARG A 451 -8.93 -1.13 -28.84
C ARG A 451 -10.20 -1.82 -28.30
N GLU A 452 -10.11 -3.13 -28.10
CA GLU A 452 -11.12 -3.99 -27.49
C GLU A 452 -10.55 -4.52 -26.17
N GLY A 453 -11.09 -3.99 -25.07
CA GLY A 453 -10.57 -4.15 -23.71
C GLY A 453 -9.64 -3.01 -23.30
N LEU A 454 -9.83 -2.53 -22.08
CA LEU A 454 -9.01 -1.47 -21.48
C LEU A 454 -7.97 -2.08 -20.55
N VAL A 455 -6.83 -1.40 -20.41
CA VAL A 455 -5.70 -1.80 -19.58
C VAL A 455 -5.69 -0.99 -18.29
N TYR A 456 -5.51 -1.70 -17.18
CA TYR A 456 -5.04 -1.15 -15.93
C TYR A 456 -3.60 -1.62 -15.73
N ALA A 457 -2.61 -0.73 -15.82
CA ALA A 457 -1.23 -1.06 -15.45
C ALA A 457 -1.10 -0.99 -13.92
N GLY A 458 -1.59 -2.02 -13.21
CA GLY A 458 -1.86 -1.94 -11.78
C GLY A 458 -0.68 -2.18 -10.86
N GLU A 459 0.36 -2.83 -11.37
CA GLU A 459 1.64 -2.93 -10.68
C GLU A 459 2.79 -2.81 -11.66
N TYR A 460 3.63 -1.79 -11.50
CA TYR A 460 4.88 -1.69 -12.24
C TYR A 460 5.97 -0.98 -11.46
N ALA A 461 7.20 -1.42 -11.69
CA ALA A 461 8.42 -0.74 -11.27
C ALA A 461 9.62 -1.21 -12.13
N ALA A 462 10.58 -0.31 -12.34
CA ALA A 462 11.86 -0.67 -12.93
C ALA A 462 12.73 -1.41 -11.90
N HIS A 463 13.22 -2.59 -12.26
CA HIS A 463 14.11 -3.39 -11.44
C HIS A 463 15.56 -3.25 -11.91
N VAL A 464 16.30 -2.34 -11.28
CA VAL A 464 17.75 -2.18 -11.51
C VAL A 464 18.50 -3.21 -10.66
N ALA A 465 18.88 -4.33 -11.27
CA ALA A 465 19.47 -5.47 -10.56
C ALA A 465 20.79 -5.10 -9.85
N GLU A 466 21.62 -4.29 -10.51
CA GLU A 466 22.90 -3.80 -10.01
C GLU A 466 22.74 -2.90 -8.78
N ALA A 467 21.61 -2.19 -8.68
CA ALA A 467 21.21 -1.39 -7.54
C ALA A 467 20.40 -2.17 -6.49
N GLY A 468 20.33 -3.50 -6.60
CA GLY A 468 19.75 -4.34 -5.56
C GLY A 468 18.23 -4.50 -5.61
N ALA A 469 17.59 -4.28 -6.77
CA ALA A 469 16.18 -4.66 -6.95
C ALA A 469 15.92 -6.12 -6.52
N GLY A 470 14.81 -6.35 -5.82
CA GLY A 470 14.43 -7.62 -5.21
C GLY A 470 15.15 -7.99 -3.91
N LYS A 471 16.11 -7.18 -3.43
CA LYS A 471 16.78 -7.41 -2.14
C LYS A 471 15.96 -6.82 -0.98
N PHE A 472 16.23 -7.32 0.22
CA PHE A 472 15.66 -6.77 1.44
C PHE A 472 16.31 -5.42 1.76
N ASN A 473 15.48 -4.44 2.10
CA ASN A 473 15.92 -3.14 2.60
C ASN A 473 16.98 -2.47 1.72
N ALA A 474 16.68 -2.33 0.43
CA ALA A 474 17.57 -1.74 -0.57
C ALA A 474 16.97 -0.43 -1.13
N PRO A 475 16.94 0.68 -0.38
CA PRO A 475 16.47 1.97 -0.89
C PRO A 475 17.26 2.47 -2.10
N GLU A 476 18.51 2.04 -2.23
CA GLU A 476 19.34 2.30 -3.40
C GLU A 476 18.77 1.70 -4.69
N SER A 477 17.86 0.73 -4.63
CA SER A 477 17.22 0.19 -5.84
C SER A 477 16.31 1.19 -6.57
N ASN A 478 15.97 2.31 -5.93
CA ASN A 478 15.26 3.46 -6.54
C ASN A 478 16.21 4.49 -7.19
N VAL A 479 17.29 4.03 -7.84
CA VAL A 479 18.18 4.91 -8.60
C VAL A 479 17.47 5.62 -9.76
N TRP A 480 18.03 6.76 -10.18
CA TRP A 480 17.51 7.60 -11.24
C TRP A 480 17.35 6.85 -12.57
N GLU A 481 18.21 5.87 -12.86
CA GLU A 481 18.09 4.98 -14.02
C GLU A 481 16.71 4.33 -14.14
N GLY A 482 16.19 3.79 -13.02
CA GLY A 482 14.88 3.14 -12.98
C GLY A 482 13.74 4.14 -13.22
N ALA A 483 13.75 5.24 -12.48
CA ALA A 483 12.74 6.29 -12.59
C ALA A 483 12.71 6.97 -13.98
N LEU A 484 13.88 7.14 -14.61
CA LEU A 484 13.98 7.69 -15.97
C LEU A 484 13.38 6.75 -17.02
N ALA A 485 13.62 5.44 -16.87
CA ALA A 485 13.03 4.43 -17.75
C ALA A 485 11.51 4.31 -17.56
N GLU A 486 11.03 4.39 -16.31
CA GLU A 486 9.60 4.50 -16.00
C GLU A 486 8.99 5.74 -16.66
N ALA A 487 9.65 6.90 -16.55
CA ALA A 487 9.20 8.14 -17.18
C ALA A 487 9.10 8.00 -18.71
N ALA A 488 10.05 7.29 -19.34
CA ALA A 488 10.00 7.04 -20.78
C ALA A 488 8.84 6.11 -21.17
N PHE A 489 8.65 5.01 -20.44
CA PHE A 489 7.56 4.06 -20.69
C PHE A 489 6.18 4.69 -20.50
N MET A 490 6.04 5.57 -19.52
CA MET A 490 4.79 6.30 -19.28
C MET A 490 4.42 7.26 -20.41
N THR A 491 5.35 7.66 -21.29
CA THR A 491 5.00 8.40 -22.52
C THR A 491 4.14 7.55 -23.46
N GLY A 492 4.42 6.24 -23.53
CA GLY A 492 3.64 5.25 -24.28
C GLY A 492 2.25 5.04 -23.68
N MET A 493 2.17 4.91 -22.35
CA MET A 493 0.89 4.84 -21.66
C MET A 493 0.04 6.08 -21.89
N GLU A 494 0.64 7.28 -21.85
CA GLU A 494 -0.09 8.54 -22.07
C GLU A 494 -0.52 8.73 -23.54
N ARG A 495 0.32 8.32 -24.50
CA ARG A 495 -0.04 8.32 -25.93
C ARG A 495 -1.23 7.38 -26.22
N ASN A 496 -1.34 6.28 -25.47
CA ASN A 496 -2.41 5.29 -25.60
C ASN A 496 -3.43 5.40 -24.45
N ALA A 497 -3.80 6.63 -24.05
CA ALA A 497 -4.73 6.85 -22.94
C ALA A 497 -6.17 6.36 -23.21
N ASP A 498 -6.49 6.04 -24.47
CA ASP A 498 -7.70 5.32 -24.90
C ASP A 498 -7.66 3.81 -24.56
N VAL A 499 -6.48 3.24 -24.33
CA VAL A 499 -6.29 1.84 -23.93
C VAL A 499 -5.90 1.76 -22.46
N VAL A 500 -4.86 2.48 -22.05
CA VAL A 500 -4.33 2.45 -20.67
C VAL A 500 -5.07 3.50 -19.84
N VAL A 501 -6.16 3.07 -19.24
CA VAL A 501 -7.11 3.95 -18.54
C VAL A 501 -6.82 4.10 -17.05
N MET A 502 -6.07 3.17 -16.47
CA MET A 502 -5.69 3.17 -15.06
C MET A 502 -4.21 2.76 -14.92
N LYS A 503 -3.51 3.31 -13.92
CA LYS A 503 -2.12 2.95 -13.62
C LYS A 503 -1.74 3.24 -12.18
N SER A 504 -0.92 2.37 -11.60
CA SER A 504 -0.34 2.53 -10.26
C SER A 504 1.00 1.82 -10.16
N TYR A 505 2.01 2.55 -9.68
CA TYR A 505 3.31 1.98 -9.34
C TYR A 505 3.21 1.14 -8.06
N ALA A 506 4.01 0.09 -7.96
CA ALA A 506 4.06 -0.82 -6.82
C ALA A 506 5.49 -1.27 -6.49
N PRO A 507 5.81 -1.54 -5.21
CA PRO A 507 5.01 -1.25 -4.02
C PRO A 507 5.09 0.23 -3.58
N LEU A 508 4.11 0.67 -2.78
CA LEU A 508 3.94 2.08 -2.45
C LEU A 508 4.84 2.58 -1.31
N LEU A 509 4.90 1.85 -0.19
CA LEU A 509 5.61 2.30 1.01
C LEU A 509 6.57 1.21 1.51
N ALA A 510 7.77 1.61 1.94
CA ALA A 510 8.71 0.73 2.64
C ALA A 510 9.30 1.35 3.90
N ARG A 511 9.27 0.58 4.99
CA ARG A 511 9.93 0.95 6.25
C ARG A 511 11.39 0.54 6.21
N LEU A 512 12.29 1.50 6.37
CA LEU A 512 13.72 1.27 6.52
C LEU A 512 14.01 0.33 7.71
N GLY A 513 14.84 -0.67 7.47
CA GLY A 513 15.16 -1.78 8.38
C GLY A 513 14.11 -2.91 8.43
N TYR A 514 12.96 -2.72 7.77
CA TYR A 514 11.78 -3.59 7.85
C TYR A 514 11.17 -3.89 6.47
N THR A 515 12.01 -4.12 5.47
CA THR A 515 11.60 -4.20 4.06
C THR A 515 11.87 -5.58 3.47
N GLN A 516 10.81 -6.23 2.98
CA GLN A 516 10.83 -7.54 2.30
C GLN A 516 11.11 -7.42 0.81
N TRP A 517 10.69 -6.33 0.17
CA TRP A 517 10.80 -6.13 -1.29
C TRP A 517 11.28 -4.71 -1.58
N SER A 518 12.06 -4.53 -2.64
CA SER A 518 12.52 -3.22 -3.12
C SER A 518 12.68 -3.27 -4.64
N PRO A 519 12.47 -2.18 -5.41
CA PRO A 519 12.28 -0.78 -4.98
C PRO A 519 10.87 -0.43 -4.49
N ASP A 520 10.70 0.77 -3.93
CA ASP A 520 9.43 1.30 -3.41
C ASP A 520 9.27 2.81 -3.66
N MET A 521 8.03 3.28 -3.77
CA MET A 521 7.77 4.70 -4.09
C MET A 521 8.15 5.65 -2.94
N ILE A 522 7.81 5.30 -1.70
CA ILE A 522 8.02 6.14 -0.52
C ILE A 522 8.73 5.33 0.56
N TRP A 523 9.84 5.86 1.07
CA TRP A 523 10.63 5.25 2.12
C TRP A 523 10.44 6.00 3.42
N PHE A 524 10.36 5.29 4.53
CA PHE A 524 10.12 5.91 5.84
C PHE A 524 10.80 5.17 6.99
N ASP A 525 10.97 5.87 8.11
CA ASP A 525 11.35 5.29 9.40
C ASP A 525 10.33 5.69 10.46
N GLY A 526 10.61 5.51 11.75
CA GLY A 526 9.67 5.90 12.81
C GLY A 526 9.44 7.41 12.97
N LYS A 527 10.21 8.27 12.29
CA LYS A 527 10.23 9.73 12.48
C LYS A 527 9.81 10.52 11.23
N SER A 528 10.26 10.09 10.06
CA SER A 528 10.13 10.83 8.80
C SER A 528 9.97 9.89 7.60
N ALA A 529 9.70 10.49 6.44
CA ALA A 529 9.58 9.81 5.16
C ALA A 529 10.19 10.66 4.03
N PHE A 530 10.58 10.02 2.92
CA PHE A 530 11.02 10.67 1.70
C PHE A 530 10.47 9.95 0.46
N GLY A 531 10.26 10.72 -0.61
CA GLY A 531 9.84 10.18 -1.91
C GLY A 531 11.06 9.76 -2.73
N SER A 532 10.99 8.62 -3.38
CA SER A 532 12.03 8.17 -4.32
C SER A 532 12.04 9.01 -5.59
N ALA A 533 13.01 8.78 -6.50
CA ALA A 533 12.94 9.41 -7.81
C ALA A 533 11.66 9.02 -8.57
N SER A 534 11.24 7.75 -8.45
CA SER A 534 9.98 7.25 -9.00
C SER A 534 8.76 7.98 -8.42
N TYR A 535 8.72 8.30 -7.11
CA TYR A 535 7.65 9.12 -6.51
C TYR A 535 7.46 10.44 -7.26
N TYR A 536 8.55 11.13 -7.54
CA TYR A 536 8.48 12.42 -8.23
C TYR A 536 8.10 12.29 -9.71
N VAL A 537 8.53 11.22 -10.40
CA VAL A 537 8.06 10.91 -11.76
C VAL A 537 6.54 10.68 -11.75
N GLN A 538 6.04 9.81 -10.86
CA GLN A 538 4.59 9.55 -10.71
C GLN A 538 3.83 10.83 -10.39
N LYS A 539 4.34 11.66 -9.47
CA LYS A 539 3.76 12.95 -9.11
C LYS A 539 3.64 13.89 -10.30
N LEU A 540 4.70 14.03 -11.10
CA LEU A 540 4.69 14.91 -12.28
C LEU A 540 3.72 14.40 -13.35
N TYR A 541 3.66 13.09 -13.59
CA TYR A 541 2.69 12.51 -14.52
C TYR A 541 1.24 12.72 -14.07
N SER A 542 0.95 12.54 -12.77
CA SER A 542 -0.38 12.78 -12.20
C SER A 542 -0.80 14.26 -12.25
N LEU A 543 0.09 15.17 -11.83
CA LEU A 543 -0.24 16.60 -11.72
C LEU A 543 -0.32 17.32 -13.07
N TYR A 544 0.45 16.87 -14.06
CA TYR A 544 0.55 17.48 -15.38
C TYR A 544 -0.05 16.59 -16.47
N THR A 545 -1.24 16.06 -16.23
CA THR A 545 -2.03 15.36 -17.26
C THR A 545 -3.25 16.18 -17.66
N GLY A 546 -3.58 16.10 -18.94
CA GLY A 546 -4.74 16.76 -19.55
C GLY A 546 -5.93 15.83 -19.73
N ASP A 547 -6.96 16.34 -20.42
CA ASP A 547 -8.18 15.59 -20.78
C ASP A 547 -8.07 14.98 -22.19
N VAL A 548 -7.10 15.44 -22.99
CA VAL A 548 -6.82 14.95 -24.35
C VAL A 548 -5.33 14.66 -24.48
N SER A 549 -4.99 13.51 -25.07
CA SER A 549 -3.63 13.11 -25.43
C SER A 549 -3.43 13.24 -26.94
N TYR A 550 -2.28 13.74 -27.35
CA TYR A 550 -1.92 13.96 -28.75
C TYR A 550 -0.85 12.97 -29.19
N PRO A 551 -0.88 12.48 -30.44
CA PRO A 551 0.27 11.83 -31.03
C PRO A 551 1.48 12.77 -31.02
N VAL A 552 2.61 12.25 -30.58
CA VAL A 552 3.89 12.96 -30.52
C VAL A 552 4.95 12.15 -31.24
N ARG A 553 5.80 12.83 -32.03
CA ARG A 553 6.98 12.26 -32.67
C ARG A 553 8.23 13.04 -32.28
N THR A 554 9.30 12.31 -31.99
CA THR A 554 10.66 12.83 -31.81
C THR A 554 11.53 12.39 -32.99
N ASP A 555 12.52 13.20 -33.38
CA ASP A 555 13.49 12.86 -34.43
C ASP A 555 14.92 12.62 -33.91
N ALA A 556 15.08 12.57 -32.57
CA ALA A 556 16.32 12.23 -31.90
C ALA A 556 16.25 10.82 -31.28
N PRO A 557 17.35 10.04 -31.31
CA PRO A 557 17.44 8.79 -30.58
C PRO A 557 17.38 9.05 -29.07
N ASP A 558 16.89 8.06 -28.32
CA ASP A 558 16.84 8.07 -26.85
C ASP A 558 16.06 9.26 -26.24
N VAL A 559 15.24 9.94 -27.05
CA VAL A 559 14.34 11.01 -26.62
C VAL A 559 12.89 10.55 -26.79
N TYR A 560 12.18 10.48 -25.67
CA TYR A 560 10.78 10.04 -25.60
C TYR A 560 9.90 11.20 -25.18
N ALA A 561 8.72 11.33 -25.79
CA ALA A 561 7.82 12.42 -25.47
C ALA A 561 6.34 12.01 -25.54
N SER A 562 5.52 12.66 -24.71
CA SER A 562 4.06 12.62 -24.76
C SER A 562 3.49 14.01 -24.49
N ALA A 563 2.29 14.28 -24.99
CA ALA A 563 1.65 15.58 -24.83
C ALA A 563 0.17 15.43 -24.50
N THR A 564 -0.28 16.18 -23.50
CA THR A 564 -1.70 16.27 -23.14
C THR A 564 -2.13 17.72 -22.96
N SER A 565 -3.42 18.02 -23.08
CA SER A 565 -3.96 19.37 -22.83
C SER A 565 -5.20 19.37 -21.94
N ARG A 566 -5.36 20.44 -21.16
CA ARG A 566 -6.57 20.74 -20.38
C ARG A 566 -6.81 22.24 -20.39
N GLY A 567 -7.94 22.65 -20.95
CA GLY A 567 -8.27 24.07 -21.11
C GLY A 567 -7.26 24.78 -22.03
N ASP A 568 -6.66 25.86 -21.53
CA ASP A 568 -5.64 26.65 -22.22
C ASP A 568 -4.21 26.11 -22.06
N LEU A 569 -4.02 25.04 -21.26
CA LEU A 569 -2.71 24.48 -20.97
C LEU A 569 -2.41 23.24 -21.80
N THR A 570 -1.19 23.17 -22.32
CA THR A 570 -0.60 21.96 -22.91
C THR A 570 0.63 21.55 -22.10
N PHE A 571 0.70 20.27 -21.72
CA PHE A 571 1.82 19.67 -21.01
C PHE A 571 2.57 18.74 -21.96
N VAL A 572 3.84 19.02 -22.20
CA VAL A 572 4.73 18.14 -22.98
C VAL A 572 5.74 17.52 -22.02
N LYS A 573 5.65 16.22 -21.84
CA LYS A 573 6.57 15.44 -21.01
C LYS A 573 7.65 14.87 -21.89
N VAL A 574 8.91 15.15 -21.58
CA VAL A 574 10.06 14.79 -22.40
C VAL A 574 11.11 14.12 -21.54
N VAL A 575 11.59 12.97 -22.00
CA VAL A 575 12.70 12.23 -21.41
C VAL A 575 13.85 12.26 -22.40
N ASN A 576 15.02 12.74 -21.97
CA ASN A 576 16.28 12.51 -22.67
C ASN A 576 17.05 11.43 -21.91
N ALA A 577 17.03 10.21 -22.42
CA ALA A 577 17.75 9.07 -21.84
C ALA A 577 19.21 8.99 -22.28
N GLY A 578 19.60 9.74 -23.32
CA GLY A 578 20.94 9.70 -23.90
C GLY A 578 21.99 10.47 -23.09
N ASP A 579 23.26 10.23 -23.43
CA ASP A 579 24.43 10.82 -22.77
C ASP A 579 24.74 12.26 -23.21
N GLN A 580 23.99 12.80 -24.17
CA GLN A 580 24.24 14.11 -24.76
C GLN A 580 23.05 15.05 -24.55
N ALA A 581 23.34 16.31 -24.25
CA ALA A 581 22.32 17.35 -24.24
C ALA A 581 21.71 17.53 -25.64
N GLN A 582 20.42 17.81 -25.70
CA GLN A 582 19.68 18.11 -26.92
C GLN A 582 18.98 19.45 -26.78
N THR A 583 18.94 20.24 -27.85
CA THR A 583 18.01 21.38 -27.96
C THR A 583 16.78 20.92 -28.73
N ALA A 584 15.59 21.08 -28.14
CA ALA A 584 14.33 20.59 -28.69
C ALA A 584 13.40 21.75 -29.06
N ASP A 585 13.04 21.85 -30.33
CA ASP A 585 11.98 22.74 -30.81
C ASP A 585 10.63 21.99 -30.78
N VAL A 586 9.67 22.53 -30.04
CA VAL A 586 8.31 22.00 -29.93
C VAL A 586 7.43 22.66 -30.98
N GLU A 587 6.81 21.85 -31.83
CA GLU A 587 5.90 22.29 -32.88
C GLU A 587 4.61 21.46 -32.90
N ALA A 588 3.53 22.07 -33.38
CA ALA A 588 2.25 21.38 -33.54
C ALA A 588 1.47 21.91 -34.74
N ASP A 589 0.56 21.11 -35.28
CA ASP A 589 -0.40 21.52 -36.30
C ASP A 589 -1.64 22.24 -35.73
N PHE A 590 -1.69 22.42 -34.40
CA PHE A 590 -2.73 23.16 -33.68
C PHE A 590 -2.13 24.24 -32.76
N PRO A 591 -2.88 25.29 -32.38
CA PRO A 591 -2.40 26.29 -31.43
C PRO A 591 -2.20 25.68 -30.03
N PHE A 592 -1.00 25.80 -29.47
CA PHE A 592 -0.64 25.38 -28.10
C PHE A 592 0.00 26.49 -27.26
N GLY A 593 0.33 27.63 -27.88
CA GLY A 593 0.77 28.85 -27.20
C GLY A 593 2.27 28.87 -26.87
N GLU A 594 2.62 29.63 -25.84
CA GLU A 594 4.02 29.84 -25.42
C GLU A 594 4.34 29.06 -24.15
N MET A 595 5.59 28.61 -24.04
CA MET A 595 6.11 27.93 -22.87
C MET A 595 6.21 28.91 -21.70
N ILE A 596 5.48 28.64 -20.63
CA ILE A 596 5.42 29.48 -19.44
C ILE A 596 6.21 28.89 -18.26
N ARG A 597 6.52 27.59 -18.30
CA ARG A 597 7.19 26.90 -17.19
C ARG A 597 7.87 25.62 -17.65
N ILE A 598 9.03 25.32 -17.06
CA ILE A 598 9.69 24.01 -17.15
C ILE A 598 9.82 23.46 -15.73
N VAL A 599 9.45 22.18 -15.55
CA VAL A 599 9.77 21.41 -14.35
C VAL A 599 10.72 20.30 -14.75
N ARG A 600 11.90 20.25 -14.14
CA ARG A 600 13.00 19.35 -14.55
C ARG A 600 13.45 18.48 -13.39
N MET A 601 13.77 17.24 -13.71
CA MET A 601 14.54 16.31 -12.89
C MET A 601 15.74 15.83 -13.70
N GLU A 602 16.92 15.83 -13.08
CA GLU A 602 18.18 15.38 -13.69
C GLU A 602 19.15 14.94 -12.60
N GLY A 603 20.11 14.09 -12.96
CA GLY A 603 21.13 13.56 -12.04
C GLY A 603 21.95 12.45 -12.69
N ALA A 604 22.92 11.91 -11.96
CA ALA A 604 23.61 10.71 -12.40
C ALA A 604 22.66 9.51 -12.32
N LEU A 605 22.78 8.55 -13.25
CA LEU A 605 21.90 7.38 -13.31
C LEU A 605 21.89 6.56 -12.01
N SER A 606 22.98 6.59 -11.24
CA SER A 606 23.11 5.92 -9.95
C SER A 606 22.57 6.71 -8.75
N ASP A 607 22.11 7.95 -8.94
CA ASP A 607 21.64 8.78 -7.83
C ASP A 607 20.28 8.30 -7.31
N TYR A 608 20.10 8.32 -5.99
CA TYR A 608 18.83 7.99 -5.32
C TYR A 608 18.67 8.88 -4.07
N ASN A 609 17.45 9.00 -3.57
CA ASN A 609 17.15 9.78 -2.36
C ASN A 609 17.39 8.95 -1.10
N THR A 610 17.80 9.60 0.00
CA THR A 610 17.97 8.97 1.32
C THR A 610 17.29 9.81 2.42
N MET A 611 17.34 9.37 3.68
CA MET A 611 16.90 10.19 4.81
C MET A 611 17.75 11.47 4.97
N GLU A 612 19.04 11.39 4.67
CA GLU A 612 19.99 12.51 4.75
C GLU A 612 19.85 13.46 3.55
N GLU A 613 19.58 12.91 2.35
CA GLU A 613 19.38 13.67 1.11
C GLU A 613 18.01 13.36 0.48
N PRO A 614 16.88 13.73 1.12
CA PRO A 614 15.53 13.30 0.71
C PRO A 614 15.02 13.94 -0.59
N ARG A 615 15.83 14.83 -1.18
CA ARG A 615 15.53 15.58 -2.41
C ARG A 615 16.74 15.66 -3.34
N ARG A 616 17.67 14.69 -3.28
CA ARG A 616 18.82 14.62 -4.19
C ARG A 616 18.36 14.61 -5.65
N ILE A 617 17.39 13.76 -5.96
CA ILE A 617 16.67 13.69 -7.24
C ILE A 617 15.22 14.09 -6.97
N ALA A 618 14.90 15.35 -7.28
CA ALA A 618 13.58 15.92 -7.10
C ALA A 618 13.29 16.99 -8.17
N PRO A 619 12.02 17.34 -8.43
CA PRO A 619 11.65 18.35 -9.40
C PRO A 619 12.15 19.75 -9.02
N ALA A 620 12.78 20.43 -9.97
CA ALA A 620 13.16 21.83 -9.88
C ALA A 620 12.47 22.64 -10.98
N GLU A 621 12.10 23.88 -10.69
CA GLU A 621 11.60 24.80 -11.71
C GLU A 621 12.75 25.44 -12.48
N VAL A 622 12.61 25.50 -13.80
CA VAL A 622 13.55 26.16 -14.71
C VAL A 622 12.78 27.18 -15.54
N ALA A 623 13.33 28.38 -15.70
CA ALA A 623 12.71 29.40 -16.53
C ALA A 623 12.83 29.04 -18.02
N PRO A 624 11.76 29.16 -18.82
CA PRO A 624 11.86 29.03 -20.28
C PRO A 624 12.82 30.08 -20.85
N ALA A 625 13.77 29.65 -21.66
CA ALA A 625 14.69 30.55 -22.37
C ALA A 625 14.12 31.04 -23.71
N ALA A 626 13.16 30.31 -24.27
CA ALA A 626 12.49 30.61 -25.53
C ALA A 626 11.02 30.14 -25.48
N PRO A 627 10.13 30.69 -26.32
CA PRO A 627 8.70 30.36 -26.28
C PRO A 627 8.36 28.91 -26.64
N ALA A 628 9.19 28.24 -27.44
CA ALA A 628 8.92 26.88 -27.91
C ALA A 628 10.17 25.99 -28.02
N THR A 629 11.31 26.45 -27.49
CA THR A 629 12.57 25.70 -27.52
C THR A 629 13.02 25.40 -26.10
N ALA A 630 13.32 24.14 -25.81
CA ALA A 630 13.81 23.69 -24.51
C ALA A 630 15.18 23.01 -24.64
N GLU A 631 16.05 23.30 -23.68
CA GLU A 631 17.27 22.53 -23.47
C GLU A 631 16.93 21.24 -22.72
N LEU A 632 17.41 20.11 -23.23
CA LEU A 632 17.24 18.78 -22.68
C LEU A 632 18.59 18.24 -22.23
N PRO A 633 19.00 18.44 -20.97
CA PRO A 633 20.22 17.84 -20.43
C PRO A 633 20.24 16.32 -20.58
N PRO A 634 21.41 15.68 -20.60
CA PRO A 634 21.50 14.23 -20.60
C PRO A 634 20.82 13.65 -19.35
N HIS A 635 20.26 12.45 -19.48
CA HIS A 635 19.56 11.74 -18.41
C HIS A 635 18.57 12.63 -17.64
N SER A 636 17.68 13.30 -18.35
CA SER A 636 16.72 14.23 -17.76
C SER A 636 15.27 13.90 -18.10
N PHE A 637 14.38 14.21 -17.17
CA PHE A 637 12.93 14.21 -17.37
C PHE A 637 12.39 15.61 -17.15
N GLN A 638 11.57 16.09 -18.08
CA GLN A 638 11.03 17.44 -18.04
C GLN A 638 9.54 17.45 -18.36
N VAL A 639 8.82 18.34 -17.67
CA VAL A 639 7.48 18.79 -18.05
C VAL A 639 7.59 20.21 -18.56
N LEU A 640 7.32 20.40 -19.84
CA LEU A 640 7.20 21.69 -20.50
C LEU A 640 5.73 22.10 -20.47
N VAL A 641 5.42 23.26 -19.89
CA VAL A 641 4.05 23.76 -19.75
C VAL A 641 3.86 24.94 -20.68
N PHE A 642 2.90 24.83 -21.59
CA PHE A 642 2.52 25.86 -22.55
C PHE A 642 1.15 26.42 -22.23
N ARG A 643 0.92 27.69 -22.57
CA ARG A 643 -0.39 28.35 -22.46
C ARG A 643 -0.74 29.06 -23.77
N LYS A 644 -1.92 28.75 -24.31
CA LYS A 644 -2.49 29.35 -25.53
C LYS A 644 -2.74 30.85 -25.42
#